data_AF-A0A6C0KK56-F1
#
_entry.id   AF-A0A6C0KK56-F1
#
_cell.length_a   1.000
_cell.length_b   1.000
_cell.length_c   1.000
_cell.angle_alpha   90.00
_cell.angle_beta   90.00
_cell.angle_gamma   90.00
#
_symmetry.space_group_name_H-M   'P 1'
#
loop_
_entity.id
_entity.type
_entity.pdbx_description
1 polymer ?
#
loop_
_entity_poly.entity_id
_entity_poly.type
_entity_poly.pdbx_seq_one_letter_code
_entity_poly.pdbx_strand_id
1 'polypeptide(L)'
;MKIGCLIPSTSKGREEWKTYRDTYLFKNTLKTFLITYDQEHEYIFYVGIDRNDRIYDNPKDKKEFERIATVMKNISIRFIYMDNITKGHLTVMWNRLYQIAYDENCEYFFQCGDDIEFHTKSWVNSCIGVLQQNDNIGLTGPINNNAKILTQSFVSRKHMEIFGYYFPEEIINWFCDDWYNDVYKKVGHFFPLKNHFCANIGGAPRYNVNNEIIISRQHLQEKHAQLRLECNKIVHRDYAKINLFIQNNNNMEELMKKYKLFWQYPVITEKTFYIQNKKNLSFVGFPWATIIDKRYNLNIIFKILSPRVSSTRLQYTCCQHISFRKLIPLFKALHITMVYSPHKIKGEDQIDGVVIKPCPLYAVNIEDPSRNTIFKTNDVFTHPRTLLYSFVGGYQSGYLTNIRNDIFKLQSRDDTCIQNTGDWHFNQLVYHPSQSNELKENVSDKHNEKTDMYNKTLLSSRYSLCPSGSGPNSIRFWESLAMGSIPILLSDTLELPENNLWKDTIITVSEKDLHLLNNILSKIDTQTENSMRKNCIELYKYYRENYNNYSNCKMTLFIEMSPSLIAPYYKVFGHFFLDHLFMLYKIKDYYQREKKICIDSIYIDETLLNTAPFIKPFYESIFKVYTKNKVSLNLLTIGSIIGSVSNSERSNIYLSKTDLKDDIPNYVLENGRKLSDFNRKMMELFTLKVKNHFIKNGTTLSNEKVLIIDRKKSPRRLLQINDMIDKLNDKGFHCTKVTFDDIDLSQQISLVSQFKTIICACGSVQVHISFLRDDCTFIELCESGFRYPNTSIYGNFNNINTYSLTSPLNKKYYEPKYKMSENANKLFQSVDTMPHIIMNDINSIEREKQFYSKLMSYNCFWIHTIQDINCNDHIDNILKLLNTR
;
A
#
# COMPACT_ATOMS: atom_id res chain seq x y z
N MET A 1 -10.59 31.93 -18.06
CA MET A 1 -9.39 31.16 -18.42
C MET A 1 -9.46 30.81 -19.88
N LYS A 2 -8.30 30.66 -20.53
CA LYS A 2 -8.22 30.33 -21.97
C LYS A 2 -8.00 28.83 -22.17
N ILE A 3 -8.82 28.19 -23.00
CA ILE A 3 -8.90 26.73 -23.15
C ILE A 3 -8.71 26.33 -24.61
N GLY A 4 -7.74 25.46 -24.88
CA GLY A 4 -7.50 24.92 -26.22
C GLY A 4 -8.17 23.57 -26.42
N CYS A 5 -9.12 23.47 -27.35
CA CYS A 5 -9.72 22.21 -27.78
C CYS A 5 -8.94 21.66 -28.98
N LEU A 6 -8.32 20.49 -28.85
CA LEU A 6 -7.35 19.94 -29.80
C LEU A 6 -7.99 18.80 -30.61
N ILE A 7 -8.33 19.05 -31.88
CA ILE A 7 -9.19 18.14 -32.66
C ILE A 7 -8.64 17.89 -34.08
N PRO A 8 -7.96 16.76 -34.33
CA PRO A 8 -7.68 16.31 -35.69
C PRO A 8 -8.96 15.87 -36.40
N SER A 9 -9.15 16.30 -37.66
CA SER A 9 -10.36 16.02 -38.45
C SER A 9 -10.03 15.77 -39.91
N THR A 10 -10.82 14.89 -40.55
CA THR A 10 -10.71 14.63 -42.00
C THR A 10 -12.05 14.20 -42.58
N SER A 11 -12.31 14.58 -43.83
CA SER A 11 -13.44 14.08 -44.63
C SER A 11 -13.09 12.82 -45.45
N LYS A 12 -11.83 12.35 -45.37
CA LYS A 12 -11.37 11.18 -46.12
C LYS A 12 -12.11 9.91 -45.66
N GLY A 13 -12.58 9.12 -46.62
CA GLY A 13 -13.36 7.91 -46.35
C GLY A 13 -14.83 8.19 -46.01
N ARG A 14 -15.31 9.41 -46.24
CA ARG A 14 -16.68 9.87 -46.00
C ARG A 14 -17.29 10.50 -47.26
N GLU A 15 -17.39 9.73 -48.34
CA GLU A 15 -17.87 10.23 -49.65
C GLU A 15 -19.33 10.73 -49.63
N GLU A 16 -20.09 10.26 -48.64
CA GLU A 16 -21.46 10.66 -48.38
C GLU A 16 -21.58 12.08 -47.82
N TRP A 17 -20.56 12.62 -47.13
CA TRP A 17 -20.60 13.98 -46.60
C TRP A 17 -20.54 14.99 -47.74
N LYS A 18 -21.41 16.00 -47.81
CA LYS A 18 -21.38 17.00 -48.89
C LYS A 18 -20.99 18.39 -48.42
N THR A 19 -21.29 18.72 -47.17
CA THR A 19 -21.02 20.04 -46.59
C THR A 19 -20.49 19.92 -45.16
N TYR A 20 -20.05 21.03 -44.57
CA TYR A 20 -19.68 21.08 -43.15
C TYR A 20 -20.76 20.50 -42.22
N ARG A 21 -22.04 20.63 -42.60
CA ARG A 21 -23.17 20.11 -41.80
C ARG A 21 -23.19 18.61 -41.69
N ASP A 22 -22.51 17.91 -42.59
CA ASP A 22 -22.49 16.46 -42.60
C ASP A 22 -21.43 15.86 -41.68
N THR A 23 -20.44 16.68 -41.30
CA THR A 23 -19.29 16.28 -40.51
C THR A 23 -19.66 15.94 -39.08
N TYR A 24 -18.91 15.01 -38.48
CA TYR A 24 -19.00 14.75 -37.05
C TYR A 24 -18.63 15.98 -36.22
N LEU A 25 -17.60 16.74 -36.65
CA LEU A 25 -17.18 17.95 -35.97
C LEU A 25 -18.35 18.91 -35.76
N PHE A 26 -19.18 19.11 -36.78
CA PHE A 26 -20.38 19.94 -36.65
C PHE A 26 -21.52 19.22 -35.92
N LYS A 27 -21.95 18.05 -36.41
CA LYS A 27 -23.18 17.37 -35.96
C LYS A 27 -23.13 16.99 -34.49
N ASN A 28 -21.95 16.58 -34.02
CA ASN A 28 -21.78 15.91 -32.75
C ASN A 28 -20.97 16.80 -31.82
N THR A 29 -19.71 17.07 -32.15
CA THR A 29 -18.78 17.77 -31.24
C THR A 29 -19.15 19.23 -31.00
N LEU A 30 -19.15 20.08 -32.02
CA LEU A 30 -19.48 21.50 -31.85
C LEU A 30 -20.90 21.67 -31.32
N LYS A 31 -21.90 21.01 -31.93
CA LYS A 31 -23.30 21.19 -31.52
C LYS A 31 -23.53 20.86 -30.04
N THR A 32 -23.01 19.73 -29.55
CA THR A 32 -23.24 19.33 -28.16
C THR A 32 -22.32 20.07 -27.18
N PHE A 33 -21.09 20.43 -27.59
CA PHE A 33 -20.20 21.26 -26.78
C PHE A 33 -20.82 22.64 -26.53
N LEU A 34 -21.34 23.28 -27.56
CA LEU A 34 -21.96 24.60 -27.48
C LEU A 34 -23.23 24.64 -26.60
N ILE A 35 -23.82 23.49 -26.28
CA ILE A 35 -24.96 23.37 -25.36
C ILE A 35 -24.49 23.13 -23.91
N THR A 36 -23.28 22.61 -23.72
CA THR A 36 -22.80 22.08 -22.43
C THR A 36 -21.63 22.84 -21.81
N TYR A 37 -20.94 23.69 -22.57
CA TYR A 37 -19.77 24.44 -22.11
C TYR A 37 -20.07 25.51 -21.05
N ASP A 38 -19.04 25.88 -20.29
CA ASP A 38 -19.07 26.92 -19.25
C ASP A 38 -18.69 28.28 -19.87
N GLN A 39 -19.65 29.20 -20.00
CA GLN A 39 -19.55 30.39 -20.85
C GLN A 39 -18.61 31.51 -20.36
N GLU A 40 -18.09 31.39 -19.13
CA GLU A 40 -17.13 32.32 -18.53
C GLU A 40 -15.70 32.14 -19.04
N HIS A 41 -15.41 31.05 -19.76
CA HIS A 41 -14.09 30.77 -20.30
C HIS A 41 -13.99 31.13 -21.78
N GLU A 42 -12.76 31.32 -22.25
CA GLU A 42 -12.44 31.48 -23.66
C GLU A 42 -12.02 30.14 -24.24
N TYR A 43 -12.63 29.73 -25.35
CA TYR A 43 -12.35 28.46 -26.01
C TYR A 43 -11.86 28.70 -27.43
N ILE A 44 -10.74 28.05 -27.76
CA ILE A 44 -10.20 28.01 -29.12
C ILE A 44 -10.18 26.57 -29.59
N PHE A 45 -10.94 26.27 -30.64
CA PHE A 45 -10.93 24.98 -31.32
C PHE A 45 -9.81 24.96 -32.35
N TYR A 46 -8.72 24.28 -32.02
CA TYR A 46 -7.62 24.03 -32.95
C TYR A 46 -7.91 22.74 -33.73
N VAL A 47 -8.41 22.91 -34.95
CA VAL A 47 -8.83 21.82 -35.83
C VAL A 47 -7.72 21.48 -36.81
N GLY A 48 -7.17 20.28 -36.68
CA GLY A 48 -6.10 19.77 -37.53
C GLY A 48 -6.64 19.18 -38.82
N ILE A 49 -6.18 19.69 -39.98
CA ILE A 49 -6.72 19.32 -41.29
C ILE A 49 -5.62 18.99 -42.30
N ASP A 50 -5.97 18.21 -43.31
CA ASP A 50 -5.13 17.96 -44.47
C ASP A 50 -5.33 19.03 -45.56
N ARG A 51 -4.28 19.35 -46.32
CA ARG A 51 -4.43 20.15 -47.53
C ARG A 51 -5.29 19.43 -48.55
N ASN A 52 -6.15 20.21 -49.21
CA ASN A 52 -7.15 19.73 -50.15
C ASN A 52 -8.18 18.77 -49.52
N ASP A 53 -8.37 18.81 -48.19
CA ASP A 53 -9.52 18.12 -47.59
C ASP A 53 -10.82 18.68 -48.18
N ARG A 54 -11.67 17.78 -48.68
CA ARG A 54 -12.84 18.13 -49.49
C ARG A 54 -13.82 19.07 -48.79
N ILE A 55 -13.90 19.00 -47.46
CA ILE A 55 -14.80 19.81 -46.64
C ILE A 55 -13.99 20.74 -45.75
N TYR A 56 -13.04 20.21 -44.99
CA TYR A 56 -12.37 21.02 -43.97
C TYR A 56 -11.34 22.00 -44.55
N ASP A 57 -10.89 21.83 -45.80
CA ASP A 57 -10.06 22.81 -46.53
C ASP A 57 -10.87 23.64 -47.54
N ASN A 58 -12.20 23.46 -47.60
CA ASN A 58 -13.06 24.23 -48.49
C ASN A 58 -13.30 25.64 -47.89
N PRO A 59 -13.00 26.74 -48.61
CA PRO A 59 -13.18 28.10 -48.08
C PRO A 59 -14.62 28.43 -47.65
N LYS A 60 -15.63 27.88 -48.34
CA LYS A 60 -17.04 28.11 -47.99
C LYS A 60 -17.40 27.43 -46.68
N ASP A 61 -17.02 26.15 -46.52
CA ASP A 61 -17.30 25.38 -45.31
C ASP A 61 -16.51 25.91 -44.10
N LYS A 62 -15.24 26.29 -44.27
CA LYS A 62 -14.43 26.97 -43.23
C LYS A 62 -15.13 28.21 -42.70
N LYS A 63 -15.61 29.07 -43.60
CA LYS A 63 -16.32 30.31 -43.24
C LYS A 63 -17.60 30.04 -42.47
N GLU A 64 -18.31 28.95 -42.77
CA GLU A 64 -19.50 28.55 -42.01
C GLU A 64 -19.17 28.09 -40.59
N PHE A 65 -18.09 27.32 -40.40
CA PHE A 65 -17.59 26.96 -39.06
C PHE A 65 -17.20 28.20 -38.24
N GLU A 66 -16.46 29.13 -38.84
CA GLU A 66 -16.10 30.41 -38.22
C GLU A 66 -17.34 31.22 -37.86
N ARG A 67 -18.32 31.31 -38.76
CA ARG A 67 -19.59 31.99 -38.50
C ARG A 67 -20.33 31.40 -37.30
N ILE A 68 -20.37 30.07 -37.16
CA ILE A 68 -21.01 29.41 -36.01
C ILE A 68 -20.27 29.75 -34.71
N ALA A 69 -18.93 29.75 -34.73
CA ALA A 69 -18.13 30.15 -33.57
C ALA A 69 -18.43 31.60 -33.14
N THR A 70 -18.53 32.54 -34.10
CA THR A 70 -18.78 33.96 -33.79
C THR A 70 -20.15 34.25 -33.15
N VAL A 71 -21.14 33.39 -33.35
CA VAL A 71 -22.48 33.54 -32.72
C VAL A 71 -22.43 33.17 -31.24
N MET A 72 -21.44 32.38 -30.82
CA MET A 72 -21.34 31.84 -29.47
C MET A 72 -20.36 32.66 -28.62
N LYS A 73 -20.71 32.87 -27.35
CA LYS A 73 -19.89 33.65 -26.43
C LYS A 73 -18.53 32.99 -26.21
N ASN A 74 -17.46 33.75 -26.44
CA ASN A 74 -16.08 33.35 -26.16
C ASN A 74 -15.59 32.08 -26.89
N ILE A 75 -16.13 31.78 -28.09
CA ILE A 75 -15.70 30.65 -28.93
C ILE A 75 -14.99 31.15 -30.19
N SER A 76 -13.87 30.53 -30.54
CA SER A 76 -13.23 30.70 -31.84
C SER A 76 -12.75 29.35 -32.41
N ILE A 77 -12.58 29.28 -33.73
CA ILE A 77 -12.09 28.07 -34.42
C ILE A 77 -10.91 28.44 -35.31
N ARG A 78 -9.92 27.55 -35.37
CA ARG A 78 -8.70 27.69 -36.16
C ARG A 78 -8.40 26.40 -36.89
N PHE A 79 -8.22 26.49 -38.20
CA PHE A 79 -7.83 25.36 -39.03
C PHE A 79 -6.30 25.34 -39.22
N ILE A 80 -5.67 24.26 -38.76
CA ILE A 80 -4.21 24.07 -38.76
C ILE A 80 -3.85 22.94 -39.71
N TYR A 81 -2.95 23.21 -40.66
CA TYR A 81 -2.52 22.21 -41.64
C TYR A 81 -1.56 21.18 -41.01
N MET A 82 -1.82 19.90 -41.28
CA MET A 82 -1.00 18.75 -40.85
C MET A 82 0.10 18.40 -41.85
N ASP A 83 0.67 19.42 -42.50
CA ASP A 83 1.76 19.29 -43.48
C ASP A 83 2.97 18.57 -42.85
N ASN A 84 3.62 17.70 -43.62
CA ASN A 84 4.80 16.93 -43.22
C ASN A 84 4.58 15.96 -42.04
N ILE A 85 3.34 15.57 -41.73
CA ILE A 85 3.04 14.49 -40.78
C ILE A 85 2.64 13.24 -41.55
N THR A 86 3.27 12.10 -41.23
CA THR A 86 2.90 10.80 -41.78
C THR A 86 1.42 10.50 -41.50
N LYS A 87 0.67 10.10 -42.53
CA LYS A 87 -0.76 9.78 -42.39
C LYS A 87 -0.97 8.73 -41.30
N GLY A 88 -1.96 8.94 -40.44
CA GLY A 88 -2.26 8.05 -39.32
C GLY A 88 -1.38 8.22 -38.08
N HIS A 89 -0.36 9.10 -38.09
CA HIS A 89 0.46 9.44 -36.92
C HIS A 89 -0.24 10.50 -36.06
N LEU A 90 -1.28 10.04 -35.37
CA LEU A 90 -2.26 10.87 -34.69
C LEU A 90 -1.68 11.64 -33.49
N THR A 91 -0.73 11.04 -32.76
CA THR A 91 -0.08 11.70 -31.61
C THR A 91 0.69 12.95 -32.01
N VAL A 92 1.43 12.91 -33.13
CA VAL A 92 2.16 14.07 -33.67
C VAL A 92 1.19 15.17 -34.13
N MET A 93 0.04 14.79 -34.68
CA MET A 93 -1.02 15.76 -35.01
C MET A 93 -1.54 16.48 -33.76
N TRP A 94 -1.84 15.75 -32.69
CA TRP A 94 -2.24 16.36 -31.41
C TRP A 94 -1.13 17.19 -30.79
N ASN A 95 0.13 16.75 -30.85
CA ASN A 95 1.27 17.52 -30.34
C ASN A 95 1.42 18.85 -31.06
N ARG A 96 1.24 18.89 -32.39
CA ARG A 96 1.26 20.14 -33.16
C ARG A 96 0.16 21.10 -32.71
N LEU A 97 -1.07 20.61 -32.57
CA LEU A 97 -2.18 21.43 -32.08
C LEU A 97 -1.92 21.92 -30.65
N TYR A 98 -1.39 21.05 -29.80
CA TYR A 98 -1.06 21.35 -28.41
C TYR A 98 0.00 22.45 -28.30
N GLN A 99 1.09 22.35 -29.07
CA GLN A 99 2.16 23.32 -29.10
C GLN A 99 1.64 24.71 -29.47
N ILE A 100 0.86 24.81 -30.56
CA ILE A 100 0.25 26.08 -30.98
C ILE A 100 -0.65 26.65 -29.89
N ALA A 101 -1.52 25.84 -29.30
CA ALA A 101 -2.38 26.27 -28.21
C ALA A 101 -1.58 26.74 -26.97
N TYR A 102 -0.47 26.05 -26.68
CA TYR A 102 0.41 26.39 -25.57
C TYR A 102 1.12 27.73 -25.79
N ASP A 103 1.63 27.98 -27.00
CA ASP A 103 2.30 29.22 -27.41
C ASP A 103 1.32 30.41 -27.46
N GLU A 104 0.04 30.14 -27.75
CA GLU A 104 -1.05 31.13 -27.69
C GLU A 104 -1.62 31.34 -26.28
N ASN A 105 -0.89 30.93 -25.24
CA ASN A 105 -1.21 31.15 -23.83
C ASN A 105 -2.52 30.51 -23.35
N CYS A 106 -2.97 29.39 -23.93
CA CYS A 106 -4.03 28.59 -23.32
C CYS A 106 -3.57 28.03 -21.96
N GLU A 107 -4.41 28.12 -20.93
CA GLU A 107 -4.13 27.66 -19.57
C GLU A 107 -4.49 26.18 -19.38
N TYR A 108 -5.52 25.73 -20.09
CA TYR A 108 -6.01 24.35 -20.07
C TYR A 108 -6.25 23.84 -21.48
N PHE A 109 -6.24 22.53 -21.62
CA PHE A 109 -6.27 21.85 -22.91
C PHE A 109 -7.18 20.65 -22.83
N PHE A 110 -8.06 20.55 -23.81
CA PHE A 110 -8.95 19.43 -23.97
C PHE A 110 -8.64 18.72 -25.29
N GLN A 111 -8.07 17.52 -25.19
CA GLN A 111 -7.84 16.66 -26.33
C GLN A 111 -9.06 15.79 -26.58
N CYS A 112 -9.57 15.84 -27.80
CA CYS A 112 -10.65 14.96 -28.20
C CYS A 112 -10.67 14.62 -29.70
N GLY A 113 -11.48 13.62 -30.06
CA GLY A 113 -11.88 13.37 -31.45
C GLY A 113 -12.90 14.39 -31.97
N ASP A 114 -13.17 14.36 -33.28
CA ASP A 114 -14.24 15.15 -33.92
C ASP A 114 -15.62 14.49 -33.86
N ASP A 115 -15.72 13.34 -33.21
CA ASP A 115 -16.86 12.44 -33.11
C ASP A 115 -17.36 12.25 -31.66
N ILE A 116 -17.15 13.28 -30.83
CA ILE A 116 -17.52 13.26 -29.41
C ILE A 116 -18.83 14.03 -29.19
N GLU A 117 -19.75 13.45 -28.43
CA GLU A 117 -20.95 14.13 -27.91
C GLU A 117 -20.82 14.43 -26.42
N PHE A 118 -21.19 15.64 -26.00
CA PHE A 118 -21.18 16.08 -24.61
C PHE A 118 -22.60 16.08 -24.04
N HIS A 119 -22.81 15.40 -22.91
CA HIS A 119 -24.16 15.20 -22.35
C HIS A 119 -24.43 15.95 -21.05
N THR A 120 -23.41 16.52 -20.41
CA THR A 120 -23.51 17.12 -19.09
C THR A 120 -22.94 18.53 -19.07
N LYS A 121 -23.59 19.47 -18.38
CA LYS A 121 -23.09 20.84 -18.16
C LYS A 121 -22.05 20.90 -17.04
N SER A 122 -21.33 22.00 -16.95
CA SER A 122 -20.35 22.31 -15.87
C SER A 122 -19.14 21.39 -15.79
N TRP A 123 -18.92 20.60 -16.84
CA TRP A 123 -17.82 19.64 -16.87
C TRP A 123 -16.46 20.32 -16.98
N VAL A 124 -16.38 21.50 -17.63
CA VAL A 124 -15.12 22.24 -17.78
C VAL A 124 -14.70 22.83 -16.44
N ASN A 125 -15.63 23.49 -15.75
CA ASN A 125 -15.42 23.99 -14.40
C ASN A 125 -15.03 22.88 -13.42
N SER A 126 -15.69 21.72 -13.50
CA SER A 126 -15.32 20.55 -12.69
C SER A 126 -13.90 20.06 -13.00
N CYS A 127 -13.50 20.00 -14.28
CA CYS A 127 -12.12 19.65 -14.66
C CYS A 127 -11.11 20.65 -14.08
N ILE A 128 -11.36 21.95 -14.24
CA ILE A 128 -10.50 23.02 -13.74
C ILE A 128 -10.39 22.95 -12.22
N GLY A 129 -11.51 22.84 -11.50
CA GLY A 129 -11.53 22.75 -10.05
C GLY A 129 -10.73 21.56 -9.52
N VAL A 130 -10.88 20.39 -10.14
CA VAL A 130 -10.09 19.19 -9.78
C VAL A 130 -8.60 19.42 -10.04
N LEU A 131 -8.22 20.00 -11.18
CA LEU A 131 -6.81 20.28 -11.46
C LEU A 131 -6.24 21.31 -10.48
N GLN A 132 -6.96 22.39 -10.18
CA GLN A 132 -6.52 23.42 -9.23
C GLN A 132 -6.35 22.87 -7.80
N GLN A 133 -7.23 21.96 -7.37
CA GLN A 133 -7.10 21.26 -6.08
C GLN A 133 -5.86 20.35 -5.99
N ASN A 134 -5.24 20.04 -7.14
CA ASN A 134 -4.07 19.18 -7.26
C ASN A 134 -2.90 19.94 -7.93
N ASP A 135 -2.73 21.22 -7.60
CA ASP A 135 -1.62 22.08 -8.07
C ASP A 135 -1.48 22.15 -9.61
N ASN A 136 -2.62 22.02 -10.30
CA ASN A 136 -2.74 21.89 -11.75
C ASN A 136 -2.01 20.68 -12.35
N ILE A 137 -1.62 19.68 -11.55
CA ILE A 137 -1.01 18.43 -12.01
C ILE A 137 -2.09 17.35 -12.04
N GLY A 138 -2.40 16.83 -13.22
CA GLY A 138 -3.30 15.68 -13.33
C GLY A 138 -3.87 15.48 -14.72
N LEU A 139 -4.52 14.33 -14.88
CA LEU A 139 -5.33 13.96 -16.03
C LEU A 139 -6.79 13.85 -15.58
N THR A 140 -7.66 14.69 -16.12
CA THR A 140 -9.10 14.66 -15.82
C THR A 140 -9.92 14.66 -17.11
N GLY A 141 -11.25 14.61 -16.99
CA GLY A 141 -12.16 14.58 -18.12
C GLY A 141 -13.48 13.89 -17.77
N PRO A 142 -14.55 14.12 -18.54
CA PRO A 142 -15.79 13.35 -18.43
C PRO A 142 -15.53 11.86 -18.67
N ILE A 143 -16.24 10.98 -17.95
CA ILE A 143 -16.27 9.57 -18.31
C ILE A 143 -16.89 9.38 -19.70
N ASN A 144 -16.56 8.27 -20.35
CA ASN A 144 -17.04 7.97 -21.69
C ASN A 144 -17.54 6.54 -21.82
N ASN A 145 -17.91 6.14 -23.03
CA ASN A 145 -18.35 4.78 -23.34
C ASN A 145 -17.24 3.72 -23.24
N ASN A 146 -16.01 4.10 -22.86
CA ASN A 146 -14.97 3.17 -22.44
C ASN A 146 -14.92 3.10 -20.91
N ALA A 147 -15.34 1.97 -20.35
CA ALA A 147 -15.43 1.79 -18.89
C ALA A 147 -14.06 1.72 -18.17
N LYS A 148 -12.93 1.68 -18.88
CA LYS A 148 -11.60 1.40 -18.30
C LYS A 148 -10.63 2.58 -18.28
N ILE A 149 -10.75 3.48 -19.26
CA ILE A 149 -9.79 4.58 -19.48
C ILE A 149 -10.52 5.83 -19.98
N LEU A 150 -9.97 7.00 -19.67
CA LEU A 150 -10.34 8.21 -20.39
C LEU A 150 -9.74 8.14 -21.80
N THR A 151 -10.54 8.43 -22.82
CA THR A 151 -10.06 8.59 -24.20
C THR A 151 -10.16 10.04 -24.68
N GLN A 152 -10.82 10.89 -23.87
CA GLN A 152 -10.89 12.33 -24.04
C GLN A 152 -10.35 12.93 -22.76
N SER A 153 -9.39 13.83 -22.86
CA SER A 153 -8.58 14.22 -21.71
C SER A 153 -8.48 15.72 -21.57
N PHE A 154 -8.42 16.16 -20.32
CA PHE A 154 -8.30 17.55 -19.92
C PHE A 154 -7.10 17.71 -19.00
N VAL A 155 -6.18 18.60 -19.36
CA VAL A 155 -4.92 18.85 -18.66
C VAL A 155 -4.63 20.36 -18.57
N SER A 156 -3.73 20.75 -17.66
CA SER A 156 -3.23 22.12 -17.57
C SER A 156 -1.92 22.30 -18.36
N ARG A 157 -1.39 23.53 -18.38
CA ARG A 157 -0.02 23.83 -18.86
C ARG A 157 1.08 22.99 -18.21
N LYS A 158 0.89 22.49 -16.98
CA LYS A 158 1.89 21.66 -16.29
C LYS A 158 2.19 20.37 -17.04
N HIS A 159 1.25 19.85 -17.85
CA HIS A 159 1.48 18.67 -18.67
C HIS A 159 2.63 18.90 -19.67
N MET A 160 2.65 20.04 -20.36
CA MET A 160 3.74 20.44 -21.24
C MET A 160 5.07 20.58 -20.47
N GLU A 161 5.04 21.22 -19.30
CA GLU A 161 6.25 21.40 -18.48
C GLU A 161 6.87 20.06 -18.03
N ILE A 162 6.03 19.04 -17.80
CA ILE A 162 6.47 17.71 -17.35
C ILE A 162 7.02 16.88 -18.51
N PHE A 163 6.30 16.83 -19.63
CA PHE A 163 6.57 15.86 -20.69
C PHE A 163 7.21 16.47 -21.94
N GLY A 164 6.93 17.73 -22.24
CA GLY A 164 7.32 18.41 -23.48
C GLY A 164 6.43 18.11 -24.69
N TYR A 165 5.33 17.38 -24.49
CA TYR A 165 4.38 16.98 -25.53
C TYR A 165 3.01 16.67 -24.91
N TYR A 166 1.97 16.48 -25.74
CA TYR A 166 0.69 15.94 -25.29
C TYR A 166 0.73 14.41 -25.25
N PHE A 167 1.32 13.80 -26.28
CA PHE A 167 1.56 12.37 -26.40
C PHE A 167 3.02 12.10 -26.81
N PRO A 168 3.64 11.01 -26.36
CA PRO A 168 4.94 10.58 -26.86
C PRO A 168 4.86 10.32 -28.37
N GLU A 169 5.77 10.91 -29.14
CA GLU A 169 5.77 10.78 -30.61
C GLU A 169 6.05 9.35 -31.07
N GLU A 170 6.66 8.52 -30.22
CA GLU A 170 6.95 7.11 -30.50
C GLU A 170 5.68 6.26 -30.62
N ILE A 171 4.56 6.72 -30.07
CA ILE A 171 3.25 6.06 -30.21
C ILE A 171 2.57 6.65 -31.44
N ILE A 172 2.19 5.83 -32.43
CA ILE A 172 1.62 6.37 -33.68
C ILE A 172 0.13 6.72 -33.52
N ASN A 173 -0.69 5.77 -33.05
CA ASN A 173 -2.13 5.98 -32.88
C ASN A 173 -2.75 5.16 -31.74
N TRP A 174 -2.66 3.83 -31.76
CA TRP A 174 -3.20 2.97 -30.71
C TRP A 174 -2.32 3.04 -29.46
N PHE A 175 -2.89 2.75 -28.29
CA PHE A 175 -2.23 2.82 -26.97
C PHE A 175 -1.80 4.21 -26.47
N CYS A 176 -2.01 5.29 -27.24
CA CYS A 176 -1.79 6.65 -26.70
C CYS A 176 -2.72 6.92 -25.51
N ASP A 177 -3.96 6.39 -25.56
CA ASP A 177 -4.90 6.47 -24.46
C ASP A 177 -4.50 5.59 -23.26
N ASP A 178 -3.88 4.44 -23.50
CA ASP A 178 -3.34 3.61 -22.41
C ASP A 178 -2.19 4.36 -21.71
N TRP A 179 -1.29 5.01 -22.47
CA TRP A 179 -0.11 5.70 -21.93
C TRP A 179 -0.45 6.75 -20.88
N TYR A 180 -1.23 7.79 -21.20
CA TYR A 180 -1.50 8.85 -20.22
C TYR A 180 -2.32 8.36 -19.02
N ASN A 181 -3.23 7.38 -19.21
CA ASN A 181 -4.01 6.81 -18.12
C ASN A 181 -3.05 6.09 -17.18
N ASP A 182 -2.16 5.25 -17.72
CA ASP A 182 -1.26 4.45 -16.91
C ASP A 182 -0.19 5.31 -16.21
N VAL A 183 0.37 6.33 -16.89
CA VAL A 183 1.30 7.29 -16.27
C VAL A 183 0.63 8.01 -15.10
N TYR A 184 -0.54 8.61 -15.31
CA TYR A 184 -1.21 9.40 -14.28
C TYR A 184 -1.82 8.53 -13.17
N LYS A 185 -2.30 7.31 -13.48
CA LYS A 185 -2.73 6.34 -12.46
C LYS A 185 -1.57 5.93 -11.56
N LYS A 186 -0.39 5.66 -12.12
CA LYS A 186 0.81 5.27 -11.34
C LYS A 186 1.26 6.34 -10.35
N VAL A 187 1.09 7.62 -10.65
CA VAL A 187 1.38 8.71 -9.70
C VAL A 187 0.19 9.14 -8.83
N GLY A 188 -0.98 8.50 -8.99
CA GLY A 188 -2.19 8.87 -8.25
C GLY A 188 -2.79 10.23 -8.64
N HIS A 189 -2.53 10.70 -9.88
CA HIS A 189 -3.05 11.98 -10.41
C HIS A 189 -4.00 11.78 -11.60
N PHE A 190 -4.76 10.67 -11.56
CA PHE A 190 -5.80 10.34 -12.53
C PHE A 190 -7.19 10.60 -11.92
N PHE A 191 -7.91 11.57 -12.46
CA PHE A 191 -9.12 12.12 -11.84
C PHE A 191 -10.32 12.13 -12.81
N PRO A 192 -10.86 10.97 -13.19
CA PRO A 192 -12.03 10.89 -14.07
C PRO A 192 -13.27 11.47 -13.37
N LEU A 193 -14.02 12.30 -14.08
CA LEU A 193 -15.23 12.95 -13.55
C LEU A 193 -16.44 12.03 -13.69
N LYS A 194 -16.72 11.24 -12.66
CA LYS A 194 -17.79 10.22 -12.67
C LYS A 194 -19.20 10.76 -12.92
N ASN A 195 -19.44 12.04 -12.61
CA ASN A 195 -20.74 12.70 -12.79
C ASN A 195 -20.89 13.41 -14.14
N HIS A 196 -19.86 13.40 -14.98
CA HIS A 196 -19.86 14.06 -16.29
C HIS A 196 -19.62 13.02 -17.37
N PHE A 197 -20.39 13.09 -18.46
CA PHE A 197 -20.35 12.07 -19.51
C PHE A 197 -20.19 12.68 -20.91
N CYS A 198 -19.32 12.07 -21.70
CA CYS A 198 -19.20 12.29 -23.14
C CYS A 198 -19.18 10.95 -23.90
N ALA A 199 -19.79 10.88 -25.08
CA ALA A 199 -19.85 9.65 -25.87
C ALA A 199 -18.97 9.77 -27.11
N ASN A 200 -18.12 8.77 -27.37
CA ASN A 200 -17.55 8.60 -28.71
C ASN A 200 -18.57 7.86 -29.56
N ILE A 201 -19.11 8.53 -30.58
CA ILE A 201 -20.16 7.98 -31.45
C ILE A 201 -19.67 7.78 -32.90
N GLY A 202 -18.35 7.80 -33.09
CA GLY A 202 -17.73 7.58 -34.39
C GLY A 202 -18.02 6.20 -34.97
N GLY A 203 -17.90 6.10 -36.29
CA GLY A 203 -18.04 4.86 -37.05
C GLY A 203 -16.78 3.98 -37.06
N ALA A 204 -16.63 3.14 -38.09
CA ALA A 204 -15.49 2.25 -38.27
C ALA A 204 -14.11 2.95 -38.09
N PRO A 205 -13.07 2.22 -37.63
CA PRO A 205 -11.75 2.79 -37.34
C PRO A 205 -11.22 3.66 -38.48
N ARG A 206 -10.76 4.87 -38.13
CA ARG A 206 -10.23 5.86 -39.10
C ARG A 206 -8.82 5.51 -39.61
N TYR A 207 -8.08 4.69 -38.86
CA TYR A 207 -6.68 4.37 -39.13
C TYR A 207 -6.40 2.89 -38.90
N ASN A 208 -5.44 2.38 -39.68
CA ASN A 208 -4.82 1.09 -39.44
C ASN A 208 -3.93 1.14 -38.19
N VAL A 209 -3.85 0.04 -37.45
CA VAL A 209 -3.03 -0.10 -36.24
C VAL A 209 -1.56 0.16 -36.61
N ASN A 210 -0.98 1.26 -36.11
CA ASN A 210 0.37 1.72 -36.49
C ASN A 210 0.64 1.72 -38.02
N ASN A 211 -0.38 2.05 -38.82
CA ASN A 211 -0.33 2.06 -40.29
C ASN A 211 -0.09 0.68 -40.95
N GLU A 212 -0.25 -0.43 -40.23
CA GLU A 212 -0.11 -1.78 -40.76
C GLU A 212 -1.45 -2.43 -41.13
N ILE A 213 -1.47 -3.20 -42.23
CA ILE A 213 -2.65 -3.95 -42.65
C ILE A 213 -2.77 -5.23 -41.80
N ILE A 214 -3.87 -5.34 -41.06
CA ILE A 214 -4.16 -6.53 -40.24
C ILE A 214 -4.71 -7.65 -41.12
N ILE A 215 -3.87 -8.65 -41.39
CA ILE A 215 -4.19 -9.80 -42.25
C ILE A 215 -4.92 -10.96 -41.55
N SER A 216 -4.93 -11.01 -40.21
CA SER A 216 -5.64 -12.07 -39.46
C SER A 216 -5.93 -11.65 -38.01
N ARG A 217 -6.86 -12.37 -37.35
CA ARG A 217 -7.15 -12.16 -35.92
C ARG A 217 -5.95 -12.49 -35.01
N GLN A 218 -5.14 -13.46 -35.40
CA GLN A 218 -3.91 -13.80 -34.67
C GLN A 218 -2.87 -12.69 -34.80
N HIS A 219 -2.67 -12.16 -36.02
CA HIS A 219 -1.76 -11.04 -36.25
C HIS A 219 -2.16 -9.81 -35.43
N LEU A 220 -3.47 -9.52 -35.31
CA LEU A 220 -3.96 -8.46 -34.44
C LEU A 220 -3.61 -8.67 -32.96
N GLN A 221 -3.75 -9.91 -32.45
CA GLN A 221 -3.41 -10.22 -31.06
C GLN A 221 -1.92 -10.07 -30.78
N GLU A 222 -1.07 -10.54 -31.69
CA GLU A 222 0.39 -10.40 -31.60
C GLU A 222 0.81 -8.92 -31.61
N LYS A 223 0.23 -8.13 -32.51
CA LYS A 223 0.47 -6.67 -32.57
C LYS A 223 0.01 -5.96 -31.31
N HIS A 224 -1.15 -6.30 -30.77
CA HIS A 224 -1.61 -5.77 -29.48
C HIS A 224 -0.63 -6.07 -28.33
N ALA A 225 -0.09 -7.28 -28.28
CA ALA A 225 0.87 -7.67 -27.25
C ALA A 225 2.18 -6.88 -27.39
N GLN A 226 2.68 -6.73 -28.62
CA GLN A 226 3.87 -5.93 -28.91
C GLN A 226 3.69 -4.47 -28.50
N LEU A 227 2.61 -3.82 -28.96
CA LEU A 227 2.35 -2.41 -28.67
C LEU A 227 2.17 -2.16 -27.17
N ARG A 228 1.55 -3.10 -26.45
CA ARG A 228 1.45 -3.02 -24.99
C ARG A 228 2.82 -3.03 -24.31
N LEU A 229 3.76 -3.86 -24.78
CA LEU A 229 5.13 -3.91 -24.25
C LEU A 229 5.89 -2.61 -24.54
N GLU A 230 5.76 -2.07 -25.75
CA GLU A 230 6.37 -0.80 -26.15
C GLU A 230 5.80 0.37 -25.34
N CYS A 231 4.48 0.48 -25.26
CA CYS A 231 3.79 1.49 -24.46
C CYS A 231 4.23 1.42 -22.99
N ASN A 232 4.35 0.22 -22.40
CA ASN A 232 4.81 0.08 -21.02
C ASN A 232 6.21 0.65 -20.78
N LYS A 233 7.15 0.49 -21.74
CA LYS A 233 8.49 1.08 -21.63
C LYS A 233 8.41 2.61 -21.57
N ILE A 234 7.56 3.21 -22.40
CA ILE A 234 7.34 4.65 -22.46
C ILE A 234 6.65 5.13 -21.17
N VAL A 235 5.66 4.39 -20.66
CA VAL A 235 5.01 4.67 -19.36
C VAL A 235 6.04 4.68 -18.23
N HIS A 236 6.97 3.72 -18.20
CA HIS A 236 8.02 3.69 -17.17
C HIS A 236 8.96 4.91 -17.25
N ARG A 237 9.38 5.31 -18.45
CA ARG A 237 10.18 6.52 -18.67
C ARG A 237 9.45 7.76 -18.18
N ASP A 238 8.21 7.95 -18.60
CA ASP A 238 7.48 9.18 -18.35
C ASP A 238 6.93 9.26 -16.93
N TYR A 239 6.62 8.12 -16.31
CA TYR A 239 6.41 8.03 -14.85
C TYR A 239 7.58 8.62 -14.06
N ALA A 240 8.82 8.31 -14.46
CA ALA A 240 10.00 8.87 -13.80
C ALA A 240 10.07 10.40 -13.94
N LYS A 241 9.71 10.95 -15.10
CA LYS A 241 9.67 12.42 -15.34
C LYS A 241 8.68 13.11 -14.40
N ILE A 242 7.42 12.64 -14.38
CA ILE A 242 6.38 13.27 -13.53
C ILE A 242 6.68 13.11 -12.04
N ASN A 243 7.22 11.96 -11.62
CA ASN A 243 7.59 11.74 -10.22
C ASN A 243 8.72 12.70 -9.79
N LEU A 244 9.73 12.87 -10.64
CA LEU A 244 10.82 13.83 -10.41
C LEU A 244 10.32 15.27 -10.38
N PHE A 245 9.38 15.64 -11.25
CA PHE A 245 8.75 16.97 -11.26
C PHE A 245 7.98 17.25 -9.96
N ILE A 246 7.17 16.29 -9.50
CA ILE A 246 6.43 16.39 -8.23
C ILE A 246 7.40 16.48 -7.04
N GLN A 247 8.50 15.73 -7.05
CA GLN A 247 9.53 15.81 -6.01
C GLN A 247 10.23 17.17 -5.99
N ASN A 248 10.58 17.71 -7.15
CA ASN A 248 11.29 18.98 -7.26
C ASN A 248 10.43 20.19 -6.87
N ASN A 249 9.13 20.21 -7.18
CA ASN A 249 8.23 21.28 -6.72
C ASN A 249 8.02 21.31 -5.19
N ASN A 250 8.38 20.22 -4.50
CA ASN A 250 8.38 20.12 -3.04
C ASN A 250 9.74 20.48 -2.41
N ASN A 251 10.68 21.09 -3.14
CA ASN A 251 12.02 21.35 -2.62
C ASN A 251 12.04 22.41 -1.49
N MET A 252 11.92 21.92 -0.25
CA MET A 252 12.00 22.73 0.97
C MET A 252 13.36 23.43 1.14
N GLU A 253 14.46 22.89 0.57
CA GLU A 253 15.78 23.52 0.70
C GLU A 253 15.85 24.84 -0.08
N GLU A 254 15.26 24.90 -1.28
CA GLU A 254 15.18 26.12 -2.07
C GLU A 254 14.31 27.18 -1.38
N LEU A 255 13.19 26.73 -0.80
CA LEU A 255 12.30 27.57 -0.02
C LEU A 255 13.01 28.18 1.19
N MET A 256 13.75 27.37 1.95
CA MET A 256 14.52 27.82 3.09
C MET A 256 15.56 28.85 2.68
N LYS A 257 16.29 28.60 1.57
CA LYS A 257 17.26 29.55 1.01
C LYS A 257 16.62 30.88 0.63
N LYS A 258 15.47 30.85 -0.06
CA LYS A 258 14.73 32.04 -0.50
C LYS A 258 14.32 32.93 0.68
N TYR A 259 13.85 32.33 1.78
CA TYR A 259 13.37 33.06 2.96
C TYR A 259 14.43 33.21 4.05
N LYS A 260 15.71 32.90 3.77
CA LYS A 260 16.81 32.94 4.76
C LYS A 260 16.48 32.17 6.05
N LEU A 261 15.72 31.09 5.92
CA LEU A 261 15.44 30.16 7.00
C LEU A 261 16.61 29.20 7.18
N PHE A 262 16.82 28.76 8.41
CA PHE A 262 17.95 27.91 8.76
C PHE A 262 17.56 26.98 9.91
N TRP A 263 18.19 25.82 9.96
CA TRP A 263 18.10 24.92 11.12
C TRP A 263 18.90 25.52 12.28
N GLN A 264 18.38 25.43 13.50
CA GLN A 264 19.14 25.84 14.69
C GLN A 264 20.44 25.05 14.82
N TYR A 265 21.45 25.65 15.43
CA TYR A 265 22.76 25.05 15.67
C TYR A 265 23.31 25.51 17.03
N PRO A 266 24.12 24.69 17.74
CA PRO A 266 24.59 23.35 17.33
C PRO A 266 23.55 22.22 17.57
N VAL A 267 22.41 22.53 18.22
CA VAL A 267 21.35 21.56 18.49
C VAL A 267 20.50 21.34 17.22
N ILE A 268 20.88 20.33 16.43
CA ILE A 268 20.35 20.09 15.08
C ILE A 268 19.39 18.88 14.97
N THR A 269 18.64 18.55 16.03
CA THR A 269 17.67 17.42 16.04
C THR A 269 16.71 17.46 14.84
N GLU A 270 16.09 18.62 14.57
CA GLU A 270 15.20 18.82 13.42
C GLU A 270 15.90 18.57 12.07
N LYS A 271 17.14 19.04 11.92
CA LYS A 271 17.94 18.85 10.70
C LYS A 271 18.31 17.37 10.51
N THR A 272 18.69 16.68 11.57
CA THR A 272 19.01 15.25 11.53
C THR A 272 17.77 14.44 11.14
N PHE A 273 16.63 14.74 11.76
CA PHE A 273 15.34 14.14 11.37
C PHE A 273 15.01 14.44 9.90
N TYR A 274 15.24 15.68 9.46
CA TYR A 274 15.04 16.09 8.07
C TYR A 274 15.87 15.26 7.10
N ILE A 275 17.17 15.11 7.33
CA ILE A 275 18.06 14.33 6.46
C ILE A 275 17.57 12.88 6.32
N GLN A 276 17.11 12.28 7.41
CA GLN A 276 16.58 10.91 7.43
C GLN A 276 15.24 10.75 6.71
N ASN A 277 14.44 11.81 6.60
CA ASN A 277 13.05 11.73 6.12
C ASN A 277 12.76 12.52 4.84
N LYS A 278 13.69 13.35 4.34
CA LYS A 278 13.44 14.28 3.21
C LYS A 278 13.03 13.65 1.89
N LYS A 279 13.25 12.34 1.73
CA LYS A 279 12.78 11.56 0.56
C LYS A 279 11.34 11.07 0.69
N ASN A 280 10.73 11.15 1.88
CA ASN A 280 9.37 10.73 2.13
C ASN A 280 8.39 11.85 1.74
N LEU A 281 7.47 11.55 0.82
CA LEU A 281 6.47 12.50 0.33
C LEU A 281 5.40 12.90 1.37
N SER A 282 5.31 12.20 2.50
CA SER A 282 4.47 12.57 3.66
C SER A 282 5.19 13.45 4.69
N PHE A 283 6.50 13.71 4.50
CA PHE A 283 7.28 14.45 5.49
C PHE A 283 7.38 15.93 5.14
N VAL A 284 6.88 16.78 6.03
CA VAL A 284 7.01 18.24 5.94
C VAL A 284 8.24 18.67 6.73
N GLY A 285 9.37 18.75 6.04
CA GLY A 285 10.64 19.18 6.61
C GLY A 285 10.79 20.69 6.69
N PHE A 286 10.69 21.28 7.88
CA PHE A 286 10.79 22.73 8.06
C PHE A 286 11.42 23.11 9.41
N PRO A 287 12.19 24.22 9.54
CA PRO A 287 12.92 24.57 10.76
C PRO A 287 12.02 25.24 11.80
N TRP A 288 11.10 24.48 12.40
CA TRP A 288 10.08 25.00 13.32
C TRP A 288 10.66 25.66 14.56
N ALA A 289 11.78 25.17 15.08
CA ALA A 289 12.44 25.81 16.22
C ALA A 289 12.88 27.24 15.88
N THR A 290 13.43 27.46 14.68
CA THR A 290 13.78 28.79 14.17
C THR A 290 12.53 29.67 13.98
N ILE A 291 11.42 29.09 13.49
CA ILE A 291 10.13 29.79 13.35
C ILE A 291 9.66 30.36 14.70
N ILE A 292 9.75 29.54 15.76
CA ILE A 292 9.34 29.94 17.11
C ILE A 292 10.29 31.01 17.67
N ASP A 293 11.60 30.76 17.68
CA ASP A 293 12.57 31.62 18.35
C ASP A 293 12.73 32.99 17.68
N LYS A 294 12.68 33.03 16.35
CA LYS A 294 12.73 34.28 15.58
C LYS A 294 11.34 34.92 15.41
N ARG A 295 10.30 34.34 16.01
CA ARG A 295 8.92 34.87 16.02
C ARG A 295 8.37 35.18 14.63
N TYR A 296 8.60 34.27 13.68
CA TYR A 296 8.06 34.40 12.33
C TYR A 296 6.53 34.41 12.35
N ASN A 297 5.92 35.19 11.45
CA ASN A 297 4.47 35.28 11.35
C ASN A 297 3.87 33.97 10.79
N LEU A 298 3.09 33.26 11.60
CA LEU A 298 2.54 31.95 11.25
C LEU A 298 1.57 32.00 10.05
N ASN A 299 0.88 33.11 9.81
CA ASN A 299 0.02 33.26 8.62
C ASN A 299 0.85 33.33 7.33
N ILE A 300 2.04 33.94 7.40
CA ILE A 300 2.97 33.96 6.26
C ILE A 300 3.53 32.55 6.03
N ILE A 301 3.92 31.86 7.09
CA ILE A 301 4.39 30.46 7.00
C ILE A 301 3.32 29.56 6.39
N PHE A 302 2.05 29.70 6.82
CA PHE A 302 0.93 28.98 6.23
C PHE A 302 0.79 29.23 4.73
N LYS A 303 0.80 30.50 4.29
CA LYS A 303 0.70 30.84 2.85
C LYS A 303 1.86 30.28 2.02
N ILE A 304 3.04 30.19 2.61
CA ILE A 304 4.24 29.67 1.93
C ILE A 304 4.17 28.14 1.83
N LEU A 305 3.70 27.46 2.87
CA LEU A 305 3.72 26.00 2.95
C LEU A 305 2.46 25.33 2.40
N SER A 306 1.27 25.93 2.54
CA SER A 306 0.01 25.31 2.09
C SER A 306 0.00 24.84 0.62
N PRO A 307 0.61 25.54 -0.36
CA PRO A 307 0.67 25.05 -1.74
C PRO A 307 1.70 23.92 -1.98
N ARG A 308 2.43 23.51 -0.94
CA ARG A 308 3.53 22.52 -1.00
C ARG A 308 3.28 21.33 -0.08
N VAL A 309 2.18 21.37 0.68
CA VAL A 309 1.81 20.31 1.61
C VAL A 309 0.50 19.72 1.11
N SER A 310 0.55 18.46 0.69
CA SER A 310 -0.63 17.77 0.14
C SER A 310 -1.71 17.64 1.20
N SER A 311 -2.94 18.04 0.84
CA SER A 311 -4.15 17.95 1.65
C SER A 311 -4.80 16.56 1.64
N THR A 312 -4.41 15.69 0.70
CA THR A 312 -4.97 14.34 0.50
C THR A 312 -4.16 13.23 1.16
N ARG A 313 -2.92 13.51 1.56
CA ARG A 313 -2.02 12.56 2.21
C ARG A 313 -1.92 12.86 3.70
N LEU A 314 -1.81 11.82 4.53
CA LEU A 314 -1.41 12.00 5.94
C LEU A 314 0.02 12.53 5.99
N GLN A 315 0.18 13.73 6.55
CA GLN A 315 1.46 14.42 6.67
C GLN A 315 2.01 14.32 8.09
N TYR A 316 3.34 14.30 8.22
CA TYR A 316 4.03 14.36 9.49
C TYR A 316 5.23 15.31 9.45
N THR A 317 5.62 15.80 10.63
CA THR A 317 6.81 16.64 10.79
C THR A 317 7.56 16.33 12.10
N CYS A 318 8.72 16.94 12.30
CA CYS A 318 9.45 16.91 13.57
C CYS A 318 9.69 18.34 14.06
N CYS A 319 9.36 18.64 15.31
CA CYS A 319 9.64 19.92 15.95
C CYS A 319 10.44 19.71 17.24
N GLN A 320 11.70 20.17 17.28
CA GLN A 320 12.59 19.98 18.43
C GLN A 320 12.28 20.92 19.59
N HIS A 321 11.60 22.04 19.32
CA HIS A 321 11.45 23.11 20.29
C HIS A 321 10.45 22.76 21.41
N ILE A 322 10.77 23.09 22.67
CA ILE A 322 9.91 22.82 23.85
C ILE A 322 8.49 23.40 23.73
N SER A 323 8.35 24.51 22.99
CA SER A 323 7.06 25.18 22.74
C SER A 323 6.34 24.71 21.47
N PHE A 324 6.63 23.52 20.92
CA PHE A 324 5.99 23.02 19.69
C PHE A 324 4.46 23.04 19.76
N ARG A 325 3.87 22.91 20.96
CA ARG A 325 2.42 23.01 21.20
C ARG A 325 1.80 24.30 20.64
N LYS A 326 2.56 25.41 20.60
CA LYS A 326 2.13 26.68 20.01
C LYS A 326 1.88 26.59 18.50
N LEU A 327 2.45 25.60 17.82
CA LEU A 327 2.33 25.40 16.37
C LEU A 327 1.21 24.40 16.00
N ILE A 328 0.55 23.76 16.97
CA ILE A 328 -0.52 22.77 16.69
C ILE A 328 -1.63 23.35 15.79
N PRO A 329 -2.14 24.59 16.00
CA PRO A 329 -3.13 25.17 15.09
C PRO A 329 -2.61 25.31 13.65
N LEU A 330 -1.34 25.70 13.48
CA LEU A 330 -0.70 25.82 12.17
C LEU A 330 -0.52 24.44 11.52
N PHE A 331 -0.06 23.44 12.27
CA PHE A 331 0.10 22.07 11.79
C PHE A 331 -1.22 21.51 11.28
N LYS A 332 -2.30 21.71 12.03
CA LYS A 332 -3.65 21.31 11.61
C LYS A 332 -4.09 22.02 10.32
N ALA A 333 -3.85 23.33 10.22
CA ALA A 333 -4.17 24.09 9.01
C ALA A 333 -3.36 23.58 7.78
N LEU A 334 -2.13 23.13 8.00
CA LEU A 334 -1.27 22.52 6.97
C LEU A 334 -1.54 21.02 6.74
N HIS A 335 -2.60 20.44 7.30
CA HIS A 335 -2.90 19.00 7.22
C HIS A 335 -1.81 18.08 7.80
N ILE A 336 -0.95 18.60 8.68
CA ILE A 336 0.03 17.81 9.44
C ILE A 336 -0.71 17.11 10.57
N THR A 337 -0.90 15.81 10.40
CA THR A 337 -1.65 14.94 11.33
C THR A 337 -0.78 14.32 12.41
N MET A 338 0.56 14.36 12.26
CA MET A 338 1.48 13.77 13.21
C MET A 338 2.72 14.65 13.42
N VAL A 339 3.13 14.83 14.67
CA VAL A 339 4.31 15.62 15.06
C VAL A 339 5.22 14.77 15.93
N TYR A 340 6.45 14.56 15.47
CA TYR A 340 7.53 14.03 16.27
C TYR A 340 8.15 15.13 17.11
N SER A 341 8.21 14.94 18.42
CA SER A 341 8.79 15.90 19.36
C SER A 341 9.64 15.18 20.40
N PRO A 342 10.86 15.66 20.69
CA PRO A 342 11.66 15.15 21.79
C PRO A 342 11.06 15.55 23.14
N HIS A 343 10.07 16.43 23.17
CA HIS A 343 9.41 16.93 24.37
C HIS A 343 7.97 16.41 24.52
N LYS A 344 7.70 15.22 23.95
CA LYS A 344 6.45 14.49 24.23
C LYS A 344 6.39 14.13 25.73
N ILE A 345 5.21 14.33 26.31
CA ILE A 345 4.92 13.92 27.69
C ILE A 345 4.00 12.70 27.70
N LYS A 346 4.13 11.87 28.74
CA LYS A 346 3.30 10.68 28.94
C LYS A 346 1.82 11.05 28.96
N GLY A 347 1.00 10.32 28.20
CA GLY A 347 -0.45 10.51 28.13
C GLY A 347 -0.92 11.63 27.20
N GLU A 348 -0.01 12.41 26.61
CA GLU A 348 -0.33 13.40 25.57
C GLU A 348 -0.12 12.80 24.18
N ASP A 349 -0.93 11.79 23.83
CA ASP A 349 -0.85 11.11 22.54
C ASP A 349 -1.41 11.93 21.38
N GLN A 350 -2.29 12.90 21.69
CA GLN A 350 -2.94 13.75 20.70
C GLN A 350 -3.25 15.14 21.26
N ILE A 351 -3.08 16.18 20.44
CA ILE A 351 -3.48 17.57 20.74
C ILE A 351 -4.30 18.09 19.55
N ASP A 352 -5.56 18.47 19.77
CA ASP A 352 -6.48 19.02 18.77
C ASP A 352 -6.62 18.22 17.45
N GLY A 353 -6.45 16.90 17.54
CA GLY A 353 -6.48 16.00 16.39
C GLY A 353 -5.10 15.58 15.86
N VAL A 354 -4.03 16.27 16.25
CA VAL A 354 -2.66 16.00 15.82
C VAL A 354 -2.01 14.98 16.75
N VAL A 355 -1.56 13.84 16.20
CA VAL A 355 -0.88 12.77 16.94
C VAL A 355 0.52 13.21 17.33
N ILE A 356 0.89 13.05 18.60
CA ILE A 356 2.24 13.38 19.09
C ILE A 356 3.05 12.10 19.25
N LYS A 357 4.20 12.06 18.60
CA LYS A 357 5.16 10.95 18.70
C LYS A 357 6.44 11.42 19.38
N PRO A 358 7.03 10.59 20.26
CA PRO A 358 8.33 10.90 20.83
C PRO A 358 9.43 10.75 19.76
N CYS A 359 10.51 11.51 19.86
CA CYS A 359 11.72 11.28 19.06
C CYS A 359 13.01 11.53 19.87
N PRO A 360 14.16 11.01 19.42
CA PRO A 360 15.46 11.30 20.01
C PRO A 360 15.87 12.77 19.95
N LEU A 361 16.86 13.16 20.77
CA LEU A 361 17.64 14.39 20.58
C LEU A 361 19.00 14.07 19.97
N TYR A 362 19.52 15.02 19.21
CA TYR A 362 20.88 15.00 18.69
C TYR A 362 21.91 15.18 19.82
N ALA A 363 22.82 14.21 19.97
CA ALA A 363 23.86 14.21 20.99
C ALA A 363 25.05 15.08 20.55
N VAL A 364 24.88 16.39 20.69
CA VAL A 364 25.78 17.42 20.14
C VAL A 364 27.26 17.14 20.42
N ASN A 365 27.63 16.89 21.68
CA ASN A 365 29.05 16.74 22.04
C ASN A 365 29.69 15.45 21.50
N ILE A 366 28.89 14.47 21.08
CA ILE A 366 29.39 13.21 20.51
C ILE A 366 29.45 13.29 18.99
N GLU A 367 28.40 13.81 18.38
CA GLU A 367 28.24 13.79 16.92
C GLU A 367 29.00 14.93 16.23
N ASP A 368 29.23 16.05 16.92
CA ASP A 368 29.98 17.18 16.37
C ASP A 368 31.50 16.92 16.43
N PRO A 369 32.20 16.83 15.28
CA PRO A 369 33.64 16.61 15.24
C PRO A 369 34.48 17.66 15.96
N SER A 370 33.97 18.89 16.11
CA SER A 370 34.67 19.98 16.80
C SER A 370 34.64 19.85 18.34
N ARG A 371 33.77 18.98 18.87
CA ARG A 371 33.51 18.82 20.31
C ARG A 371 33.86 17.44 20.85
N ASN A 372 34.09 16.45 19.98
CA ASN A 372 34.20 15.04 20.37
C ASN A 372 35.62 14.48 20.47
N THR A 373 36.66 15.34 20.47
CA THR A 373 38.07 14.92 20.46
C THR A 373 38.38 13.88 21.53
N ILE A 374 37.95 14.10 22.78
CA ILE A 374 38.21 13.19 23.89
C ILE A 374 37.56 11.81 23.72
N PHE A 375 36.41 11.74 23.07
CA PHE A 375 35.70 10.49 22.82
C PHE A 375 36.32 9.68 21.68
N LYS A 376 37.02 10.33 20.74
CA LYS A 376 37.75 9.66 19.67
C LYS A 376 39.08 9.08 20.14
N THR A 377 39.74 9.72 21.10
CA THR A 377 41.06 9.30 21.62
C THR A 377 40.97 8.27 22.74
N ASN A 378 39.76 7.92 23.21
CA ASN A 378 39.56 6.98 24.30
C ASN A 378 38.55 5.91 23.91
N ASP A 379 38.83 4.65 24.25
CA ASP A 379 37.86 3.56 24.08
C ASP A 379 36.83 3.58 25.22
N VAL A 380 35.57 3.79 24.85
CA VAL A 380 34.42 3.93 25.76
C VAL A 380 34.13 2.68 26.61
N PHE A 381 34.59 1.51 26.16
CA PHE A 381 34.44 0.24 26.88
C PHE A 381 35.55 0.02 27.91
N THR A 382 36.78 0.43 27.60
CA THR A 382 37.96 0.16 28.45
C THR A 382 38.36 1.34 29.32
N HIS A 383 37.88 2.56 29.03
CA HIS A 383 38.21 3.75 29.83
C HIS A 383 37.74 3.61 31.29
N PRO A 384 38.63 3.87 32.28
CA PRO A 384 38.29 3.81 33.70
C PRO A 384 37.18 4.82 34.06
N ARG A 385 36.16 4.35 34.78
CA ARG A 385 35.06 5.21 35.26
C ARG A 385 35.14 5.39 36.76
N THR A 386 35.83 6.45 37.17
CA THR A 386 36.11 6.76 38.58
C THR A 386 34.93 7.37 39.33
N LEU A 387 33.98 7.98 38.61
CA LEU A 387 32.80 8.59 39.20
C LEU A 387 31.64 7.59 39.23
N LEU A 388 31.05 7.38 40.40
CA LEU A 388 29.79 6.66 40.56
C LEU A 388 28.69 7.37 39.75
N TYR A 389 28.45 8.65 40.01
CA TYR A 389 27.54 9.44 39.17
C TYR A 389 27.95 10.91 39.03
N SER A 390 27.43 11.56 38.00
CA SER A 390 27.64 12.99 37.78
C SER A 390 26.42 13.76 37.28
N PHE A 391 26.45 15.07 37.55
CA PHE A 391 25.54 16.09 37.01
C PHE A 391 26.30 17.41 36.85
N VAL A 392 26.58 17.83 35.61
CA VAL A 392 27.18 19.14 35.31
C VAL A 392 26.21 19.97 34.46
N GLY A 393 25.43 20.84 35.09
CA GLY A 393 24.41 21.63 34.38
C GLY A 393 23.84 22.78 35.22
N GLY A 394 22.91 23.54 34.65
CA GLY A 394 22.32 24.72 35.29
C GLY A 394 20.86 24.55 35.70
N TYR A 395 20.36 25.48 36.51
CA TYR A 395 18.94 25.67 36.82
C TYR A 395 18.56 27.13 36.53
N GLN A 396 17.43 27.32 35.85
CA GLN A 396 16.89 28.64 35.55
C GLN A 396 15.43 28.71 36.01
N SER A 397 14.95 29.92 36.30
CA SER A 397 13.54 30.16 36.64
C SER A 397 12.62 29.69 35.50
N GLY A 398 11.52 29.01 35.85
CA GLY A 398 10.55 28.48 34.89
C GLY A 398 10.84 27.06 34.37
N TYR A 399 11.80 26.34 34.95
CA TYR A 399 11.95 24.90 34.69
C TYR A 399 10.76 24.11 35.25
N LEU A 400 10.49 22.94 34.66
CA LEU A 400 9.28 22.16 34.95
C LEU A 400 9.16 21.74 36.42
N THR A 401 10.27 21.40 37.06
CA THR A 401 10.31 20.94 38.45
C THR A 401 11.58 21.41 39.18
N ASN A 402 11.65 21.15 40.49
CA ASN A 402 12.79 21.50 41.35
C ASN A 402 13.91 20.45 41.37
N ILE A 403 13.80 19.37 40.58
CA ILE A 403 14.71 18.22 40.65
C ILE A 403 16.20 18.60 40.53
N ARG A 404 16.54 19.61 39.72
CA ARG A 404 17.95 20.06 39.59
C ARG A 404 18.46 20.72 40.87
N ASN A 405 17.63 21.52 41.53
CA ASN A 405 17.98 22.11 42.82
C ASN A 405 18.15 21.03 43.89
N ASP A 406 17.37 19.97 43.83
CA ASP A 406 17.49 18.86 44.77
C ASP A 406 18.73 18.00 44.49
N ILE A 407 19.11 17.82 43.22
CA ILE A 407 20.40 17.22 42.84
C ILE A 407 21.57 18.04 43.39
N PHE A 408 21.54 19.37 43.32
CA PHE A 408 22.60 20.23 43.87
C PHE A 408 22.72 20.18 45.39
N LYS A 409 21.70 19.65 46.10
CA LYS A 409 21.72 19.47 47.55
C LYS A 409 22.17 18.06 47.97
N LEU A 410 22.44 17.16 47.02
CA LEU A 410 22.97 15.82 47.35
C LEU A 410 24.29 15.95 48.11
N GLN A 411 24.51 15.04 49.07
CA GLN A 411 25.72 15.04 49.87
C GLN A 411 26.95 14.84 48.98
N SER A 412 27.95 15.70 49.15
CA SER A 412 29.23 15.60 48.44
C SER A 412 29.95 14.29 48.80
N ARG A 413 30.47 13.61 47.78
CA ARG A 413 31.28 12.39 47.91
C ARG A 413 32.42 12.44 46.90
N ASP A 414 33.56 11.82 47.24
CA ASP A 414 34.76 11.82 46.39
C ASP A 414 34.55 11.06 45.06
N ASP A 415 33.59 10.14 45.01
CA ASP A 415 33.19 9.37 43.83
C ASP A 415 32.04 10.01 43.04
N THR A 416 31.71 11.29 43.28
CA THR A 416 30.61 11.99 42.59
C THR A 416 31.05 13.35 42.05
N CYS A 417 30.40 13.81 40.98
CA CYS A 417 30.64 15.15 40.43
C CYS A 417 29.33 15.89 40.19
N ILE A 418 28.98 16.82 41.08
CA ILE A 418 27.77 17.66 40.97
C ILE A 418 28.19 19.12 40.86
N GLN A 419 27.90 19.75 39.72
CA GLN A 419 28.31 21.12 39.43
C GLN A 419 27.16 21.94 38.84
N ASN A 420 26.87 23.08 39.48
CA ASN A 420 25.93 24.07 38.97
C ASN A 420 26.63 25.05 38.01
N THR A 421 26.23 25.06 36.74
CA THR A 421 26.81 25.93 35.69
C THR A 421 26.01 27.22 35.45
N GLY A 422 24.93 27.45 36.22
CA GLY A 422 23.98 28.55 36.04
C GLY A 422 22.97 28.24 34.94
N ASP A 423 23.42 28.32 33.68
CA ASP A 423 22.59 28.03 32.50
C ASP A 423 22.83 26.61 31.95
N TRP A 424 21.95 26.17 31.04
CA TRP A 424 22.16 24.95 30.27
C TRP A 424 23.30 25.11 29.24
N HIS A 425 23.91 23.98 28.85
CA HIS A 425 25.21 23.94 28.15
C HIS A 425 25.32 24.83 26.92
N PHE A 426 24.31 24.82 26.04
CA PHE A 426 24.33 25.55 24.77
C PHE A 426 23.48 26.85 24.80
N ASN A 427 23.09 27.34 25.99
CA ASN A 427 22.24 28.53 26.15
C ASN A 427 22.75 29.74 25.36
N GLN A 428 24.03 30.03 25.52
CA GLN A 428 24.68 31.19 24.91
C GLN A 428 24.95 31.04 23.42
N LEU A 429 24.89 29.81 22.87
CA LEU A 429 25.02 29.57 21.43
C LEU A 429 23.68 29.63 20.74
N VAL A 430 22.67 28.92 21.28
CA VAL A 430 21.34 28.86 20.68
C VAL A 430 20.63 30.20 20.77
N TYR A 431 20.62 30.87 21.92
CA TYR A 431 19.91 32.14 22.06
C TYR A 431 20.77 33.37 21.71
N HIS A 432 21.94 33.17 21.11
CA HIS A 432 22.80 34.28 20.69
C HIS A 432 22.13 35.10 19.56
N PRO A 433 22.23 36.45 19.57
CA PRO A 433 21.72 37.28 18.47
C PRO A 433 22.28 36.92 17.09
N SER A 434 23.50 36.35 17.02
CA SER A 434 24.15 35.95 15.76
C SER A 434 23.59 34.67 15.13
N GLN A 435 22.70 33.93 15.81
CA GLN A 435 22.07 32.72 15.25
C GLN A 435 21.30 33.10 13.97
N SER A 436 21.81 32.68 12.81
CA SER A 436 21.36 33.16 11.49
C SER A 436 21.63 32.15 10.39
N ASN A 437 21.18 32.46 9.16
CA ASN A 437 21.43 31.64 7.98
C ASN A 437 22.90 31.65 7.50
N GLU A 438 23.79 32.40 8.16
CA GLU A 438 25.24 32.32 7.94
C GLU A 438 25.89 31.12 8.63
N LEU A 439 25.18 30.47 9.57
CA LEU A 439 25.64 29.27 10.30
C LEU A 439 26.97 29.48 11.05
N LYS A 440 27.23 30.70 11.52
CA LYS A 440 28.41 31.03 12.34
C LYS A 440 28.08 30.90 13.83
N GLU A 441 28.84 30.07 14.53
CA GLU A 441 28.76 29.92 15.98
C GLU A 441 29.63 30.96 16.69
N ASN A 442 29.09 31.58 17.74
CA ASN A 442 29.86 32.48 18.59
C ASN A 442 30.42 31.71 19.80
N VAL A 443 31.47 30.92 19.55
CA VAL A 443 32.09 30.08 20.57
C VAL A 443 33.17 30.88 21.30
N SER A 444 33.05 30.98 22.63
CA SER A 444 34.10 31.56 23.48
C SER A 444 35.02 30.48 24.05
N ASP A 445 36.25 30.83 24.41
CA ASP A 445 37.20 29.91 25.06
C ASP A 445 36.60 29.28 26.32
N LYS A 446 35.88 30.09 27.11
CA LYS A 446 35.12 29.62 28.29
C LYS A 446 34.07 28.55 27.96
N HIS A 447 33.44 28.62 26.78
CA HIS A 447 32.51 27.58 26.33
C HIS A 447 33.24 26.28 25.96
N ASN A 448 34.41 26.39 25.32
CA ASN A 448 35.25 25.23 24.99
C ASN A 448 35.73 24.52 26.26
N GLU A 449 36.25 25.27 27.24
CA GLU A 449 36.68 24.71 28.53
C GLU A 449 35.55 23.99 29.27
N LYS A 450 34.34 24.58 29.28
CA LYS A 450 33.15 23.95 29.86
C LYS A 450 32.77 22.65 29.11
N THR A 451 32.91 22.65 27.79
CA THR A 451 32.63 21.47 26.96
C THR A 451 33.64 20.36 27.22
N ASP A 452 34.92 20.68 27.30
CA ASP A 452 35.97 19.73 27.65
C ASP A 452 35.79 19.14 29.04
N MET A 453 35.46 19.98 30.03
CA MET A 453 35.16 19.54 31.39
C MET A 453 33.96 18.58 31.40
N TYR A 454 32.85 18.98 30.77
CA TYR A 454 31.66 18.16 30.68
C TYR A 454 31.93 16.80 30.03
N ASN A 455 32.65 16.78 28.91
CA ASN A 455 32.96 15.55 28.18
C ASN A 455 33.87 14.62 28.98
N LYS A 456 34.87 15.18 29.69
CA LYS A 456 35.72 14.43 30.65
C LYS A 456 34.87 13.81 31.74
N THR A 457 34.01 14.60 32.39
CA THR A 457 33.13 14.12 33.46
C THR A 457 32.22 13.00 32.94
N LEU A 458 31.59 13.16 31.77
CA LEU A 458 30.70 12.16 31.19
C LEU A 458 31.44 10.84 30.88
N LEU A 459 32.65 10.93 30.32
CA LEU A 459 33.47 9.76 30.01
C LEU A 459 33.88 8.99 31.27
N SER A 460 34.19 9.69 32.36
CA SER A 460 34.61 9.09 33.64
C SER A 460 33.44 8.63 34.53
N SER A 461 32.17 8.84 34.12
CA SER A 461 30.98 8.55 34.93
C SER A 461 30.36 7.19 34.63
N ARG A 462 30.22 6.32 35.64
CA ARG A 462 29.44 5.07 35.55
C ARG A 462 27.98 5.36 35.25
N TYR A 463 27.38 6.28 36.01
CA TYR A 463 26.01 6.75 35.82
C TYR A 463 25.96 8.27 35.57
N SER A 464 24.98 8.73 34.78
CA SER A 464 24.80 10.14 34.45
C SER A 464 23.39 10.61 34.82
N LEU A 465 23.28 11.59 35.72
CA LEU A 465 21.98 12.11 36.15
C LEU A 465 21.37 12.95 35.03
N CYS A 466 20.18 12.53 34.56
CA CYS A 466 19.49 13.14 33.44
C CYS A 466 18.11 13.70 33.88
N PRO A 467 18.10 14.82 34.64
CA PRO A 467 16.87 15.44 35.08
C PRO A 467 16.15 16.23 33.99
N SER A 468 14.85 16.43 34.18
CA SER A 468 14.05 17.41 33.46
C SER A 468 14.65 18.84 33.57
N GLY A 469 14.30 19.71 32.63
CA GLY A 469 14.72 21.11 32.56
C GLY A 469 13.54 22.01 32.20
N SER A 470 13.73 22.91 31.24
CA SER A 470 12.61 23.64 30.63
C SER A 470 11.66 22.74 29.81
N GLY A 471 12.15 21.57 29.40
CA GLY A 471 11.35 20.48 28.84
C GLY A 471 11.62 19.17 29.58
N PRO A 472 10.82 18.12 29.33
CA PRO A 472 10.94 16.84 30.03
C PRO A 472 12.18 16.03 29.58
N ASN A 473 12.79 16.36 28.44
CA ASN A 473 13.93 15.66 27.86
C ASN A 473 15.21 16.48 28.01
N SER A 474 16.36 15.80 28.00
CA SER A 474 17.68 16.40 28.16
C SER A 474 18.62 15.86 27.09
N ILE A 475 19.39 16.75 26.43
CA ILE A 475 20.41 16.34 25.46
C ILE A 475 21.42 15.37 26.12
N ARG A 476 21.74 15.60 27.40
CA ARG A 476 22.63 14.72 28.18
C ARG A 476 22.16 13.28 28.19
N PHE A 477 20.86 13.01 28.22
CA PHE A 477 20.35 11.65 28.22
C PHE A 477 20.86 10.87 27.00
N TRP A 478 20.84 11.50 25.83
CA TRP A 478 21.29 10.91 24.57
C TRP A 478 22.82 10.87 24.47
N GLU A 479 23.51 11.89 24.96
CA GLU A 479 24.98 11.89 25.06
C GLU A 479 25.49 10.78 25.99
N SER A 480 24.76 10.52 27.08
CA SER A 480 25.09 9.48 28.06
C SER A 480 24.92 8.09 27.45
N LEU A 481 23.83 7.85 26.71
CA LEU A 481 23.64 6.61 25.94
C LEU A 481 24.79 6.39 24.95
N ALA A 482 25.13 7.41 24.17
CA ALA A 482 26.18 7.35 23.16
C ALA A 482 27.55 6.95 23.73
N MET A 483 27.84 7.38 24.96
CA MET A 483 29.11 7.14 25.64
C MET A 483 29.08 5.93 26.56
N GLY A 484 27.95 5.24 26.72
CA GLY A 484 27.81 4.17 27.70
C GLY A 484 27.99 4.63 29.15
N SER A 485 27.70 5.90 29.45
CA SER A 485 27.46 6.35 30.82
C SER A 485 25.99 6.11 31.11
N ILE A 486 25.65 5.17 31.99
CA ILE A 486 24.28 4.68 32.13
C ILE A 486 23.37 5.84 32.58
N PRO A 487 22.38 6.26 31.77
CA PRO A 487 21.49 7.35 32.14
C PRO A 487 20.62 6.98 33.34
N ILE A 488 20.55 7.89 34.30
CA ILE A 488 19.52 7.90 35.34
C ILE A 488 18.47 8.92 34.93
N LEU A 489 17.36 8.44 34.39
CA LEU A 489 16.24 9.26 33.96
C LEU A 489 15.49 9.79 35.18
N LEU A 490 15.58 11.10 35.39
CA LEU A 490 14.92 11.86 36.46
C LEU A 490 13.92 12.85 35.85
N SER A 491 12.95 12.31 35.13
CA SER A 491 11.88 13.09 34.49
C SER A 491 10.61 12.26 34.50
N ASP A 492 9.69 12.58 35.41
CA ASP A 492 8.47 11.78 35.61
C ASP A 492 7.56 11.83 34.38
N THR A 493 7.59 12.94 33.64
CA THR A 493 6.67 13.20 32.52
C THR A 493 7.22 12.81 31.16
N LEU A 494 8.53 12.55 30.99
CA LEU A 494 9.11 12.25 29.67
C LEU A 494 8.59 10.93 29.09
N GLU A 495 8.09 10.97 27.86
CA GLU A 495 7.85 9.76 27.08
C GLU A 495 8.99 9.52 26.09
N LEU A 496 9.68 8.39 26.23
CA LEU A 496 10.74 7.96 25.32
C LEU A 496 10.15 7.24 24.09
N PRO A 497 10.85 7.24 22.93
CA PRO A 497 10.44 6.43 21.78
C PRO A 497 10.39 4.94 22.12
N GLU A 498 9.45 4.20 21.54
CA GLU A 498 9.23 2.79 21.88
C GLU A 498 10.46 1.92 21.57
N ASN A 499 10.97 1.20 22.57
CA ASN A 499 12.01 0.19 22.44
C ASN A 499 11.96 -0.79 23.62
N ASN A 500 12.14 -2.07 23.34
CA ASN A 500 12.12 -3.10 24.38
C ASN A 500 13.37 -3.06 25.29
N LEU A 501 14.49 -2.51 24.80
CA LEU A 501 15.75 -2.46 25.53
C LEU A 501 15.78 -1.43 26.67
N TRP A 502 14.83 -0.49 26.74
CA TRP A 502 14.90 0.59 27.76
C TRP A 502 15.04 0.05 29.18
N LYS A 503 14.27 -0.99 29.55
CA LYS A 503 14.29 -1.59 30.88
C LYS A 503 15.64 -2.19 31.26
N ASP A 504 16.38 -2.67 30.25
CA ASP A 504 17.68 -3.34 30.42
C ASP A 504 18.85 -2.40 30.10
N THR A 505 18.58 -1.11 29.87
CA THR A 505 19.58 -0.13 29.42
C THR A 505 19.75 1.04 30.37
N ILE A 506 18.64 1.60 30.89
CA ILE A 506 18.66 2.81 31.72
C ILE A 506 18.10 2.55 33.11
N ILE A 507 18.40 3.44 34.05
CA ILE A 507 17.74 3.47 35.36
C ILE A 507 16.69 4.58 35.32
N THR A 508 15.46 4.29 35.72
CA THR A 508 14.41 5.30 35.91
C THR A 508 14.18 5.49 37.40
N VAL A 509 14.30 6.72 37.89
CA VAL A 509 14.05 7.09 39.28
C VAL A 509 13.00 8.19 39.27
N SER A 510 11.94 8.04 40.08
CA SER A 510 10.97 9.13 40.20
C SER A 510 11.62 10.34 40.85
N GLU A 511 11.24 11.55 40.45
CA GLU A 511 11.90 12.77 40.94
C GLU A 511 11.85 12.88 42.47
N LYS A 512 10.75 12.44 43.11
CA LYS A 512 10.59 12.40 44.57
C LYS A 512 11.50 11.37 45.29
N ASP A 513 11.92 10.33 44.57
CA ASP A 513 12.68 9.20 45.10
C ASP A 513 14.19 9.40 44.93
N LEU A 514 14.64 10.62 44.56
CA LEU A 514 16.06 10.96 44.42
C LEU A 514 16.88 10.60 45.68
N HIS A 515 16.29 10.72 46.87
CA HIS A 515 16.93 10.36 48.13
C HIS A 515 17.30 8.87 48.24
N LEU A 516 16.67 7.99 47.45
CA LEU A 516 16.97 6.55 47.40
C LEU A 516 18.08 6.19 46.40
N LEU A 517 18.60 7.17 45.65
CA LEU A 517 19.53 6.96 44.54
C LEU A 517 20.71 6.04 44.90
N ASN A 518 21.42 6.33 46.00
CA ASN A 518 22.56 5.53 46.42
C ASN A 518 22.18 4.07 46.72
N ASN A 519 21.02 3.84 47.33
CA ASN A 519 20.50 2.49 47.64
C ASN A 519 20.06 1.73 46.38
N ILE A 520 19.66 2.43 45.33
CA ILE A 520 19.33 1.83 44.03
C ILE A 520 20.63 1.39 43.34
N LEU A 521 21.62 2.28 43.28
CA LEU A 521 22.89 2.01 42.59
C LEU A 521 23.72 0.92 43.28
N SER A 522 23.68 0.83 44.61
CA SER A 522 24.43 -0.19 45.35
C SER A 522 23.95 -1.63 45.10
N LYS A 523 22.76 -1.81 44.52
CA LYS A 523 22.18 -3.12 44.20
C LYS A 523 22.55 -3.64 42.81
N ILE A 524 23.20 -2.81 41.99
CA ILE A 524 23.56 -3.17 40.62
C ILE A 524 24.97 -3.76 40.64
N ASP A 525 25.07 -5.04 40.30
CA ASP A 525 26.36 -5.71 40.16
C ASP A 525 27.09 -5.30 38.87
N THR A 526 28.40 -5.57 38.84
CA THR A 526 29.29 -5.22 37.73
C THR A 526 28.88 -5.87 36.39
N GLN A 527 28.33 -7.09 36.39
CA GLN A 527 27.93 -7.78 35.17
C GLN A 527 26.70 -7.10 34.55
N THR A 528 25.71 -6.78 35.39
CA THR A 528 24.51 -6.02 35.02
C THR A 528 24.89 -4.64 34.49
N GLU A 529 25.76 -3.90 35.19
CA GLU A 529 26.25 -2.60 34.73
C GLU A 529 26.93 -2.70 33.35
N ASN A 530 27.84 -3.66 33.16
CA ASN A 530 28.52 -3.87 31.88
C ASN A 530 27.54 -4.19 30.73
N SER A 531 26.49 -4.96 31.01
CA SER A 531 25.42 -5.24 30.04
C SER A 531 24.66 -3.97 29.67
N MET A 532 24.21 -3.19 30.67
CA MET A 532 23.51 -1.92 30.46
C MET A 532 24.34 -0.93 29.63
N ARG A 533 25.66 -0.87 29.85
CA ARG A 533 26.57 -0.01 29.09
C ARG A 533 26.67 -0.39 27.62
N LYS A 534 26.74 -1.69 27.30
CA LYS A 534 26.70 -2.18 25.92
C LYS A 534 25.37 -1.80 25.27
N ASN A 535 24.27 -2.05 25.97
CA ASN A 535 22.94 -1.72 25.50
C ASN A 535 22.77 -0.21 25.26
N CYS A 536 23.37 0.67 26.08
CA CYS A 536 23.34 2.12 25.89
C CYS A 536 23.87 2.52 24.52
N ILE A 537 25.05 2.01 24.16
CA ILE A 537 25.74 2.33 22.91
C ILE A 537 24.98 1.73 21.72
N GLU A 538 24.47 0.50 21.84
CA GLU A 538 23.64 -0.14 20.82
C GLU A 538 22.34 0.64 20.57
N LEU A 539 21.66 1.04 21.65
CA LEU A 539 20.42 1.78 21.58
C LEU A 539 20.62 3.17 20.98
N TYR A 540 21.72 3.84 21.33
CA TYR A 540 22.10 5.11 20.69
C TYR A 540 22.39 4.93 19.21
N LYS A 541 23.19 3.92 18.82
CA LYS A 541 23.48 3.61 17.41
C LYS A 541 22.22 3.29 16.61
N TYR A 542 21.23 2.65 17.22
CA TYR A 542 19.94 2.43 16.61
C TYR A 542 19.21 3.76 16.34
N TYR A 543 19.05 4.58 17.37
CA TYR A 543 18.30 5.82 17.25
C TYR A 543 18.99 6.89 16.42
N ARG A 544 20.33 6.95 16.41
CA ARG A 544 21.06 7.96 15.65
C ARG A 544 20.76 7.92 14.15
N GLU A 545 20.38 6.75 13.64
CA GLU A 545 20.00 6.52 12.23
C GLU A 545 18.47 6.45 12.00
N ASN A 546 17.66 6.55 13.07
CA ASN A 546 16.23 6.21 13.01
C ASN A 546 15.37 7.07 13.97
N TYR A 547 15.38 8.39 13.81
CA TYR A 547 14.70 9.31 14.75
C TYR A 547 13.18 9.16 14.74
N ASN A 548 12.59 8.76 13.61
CA ASN A 548 11.15 8.51 13.49
C ASN A 548 10.72 7.15 14.06
N ASN A 549 11.68 6.32 14.49
CA ASN A 549 11.49 4.98 15.03
C ASN A 549 10.64 4.06 14.12
N TYR A 550 10.71 4.25 12.80
CA TYR A 550 9.79 3.58 11.86
C TYR A 550 10.05 2.07 11.75
N SER A 551 11.31 1.63 11.86
CA SER A 551 11.66 0.19 11.79
C SER A 551 11.19 -0.64 13.00
N ASN A 552 10.81 0.01 14.11
CA ASN A 552 10.13 -0.62 15.25
C ASN A 552 8.60 -0.38 15.24
N CYS A 553 8.07 0.37 14.27
CA CYS A 553 6.63 0.57 14.17
C CYS A 553 5.96 -0.69 13.63
N LYS A 554 5.19 -1.32 14.49
CA LYS A 554 4.21 -2.33 14.11
C LYS A 554 3.20 -1.68 13.16
N MET A 555 3.14 -2.18 11.93
CA MET A 555 2.14 -1.77 10.94
C MET A 555 0.87 -2.59 11.13
N THR A 556 -0.26 -1.94 10.95
CA THR A 556 -1.56 -2.59 10.84
C THR A 556 -1.96 -2.67 9.38
N LEU A 557 -2.24 -3.88 8.90
CA LEU A 557 -2.71 -4.12 7.55
C LEU A 557 -4.15 -3.64 7.41
N PHE A 558 -4.48 -2.92 6.34
CA PHE A 558 -5.86 -2.55 5.99
C PHE A 558 -6.16 -2.98 4.56
N ILE A 559 -7.22 -3.79 4.38
CA ILE A 559 -7.66 -4.27 3.07
C ILE A 559 -8.77 -3.34 2.57
N GLU A 560 -8.49 -2.61 1.51
CA GLU A 560 -9.48 -1.77 0.84
C GLU A 560 -10.17 -2.55 -0.28
N MET A 561 -11.48 -2.77 -0.14
CA MET A 561 -12.29 -3.52 -1.09
C MET A 561 -13.59 -2.80 -1.45
N SER A 562 -13.99 -2.91 -2.72
CA SER A 562 -15.31 -2.45 -3.17
C SER A 562 -16.42 -3.21 -2.42
N PRO A 563 -17.49 -2.53 -1.95
CA PRO A 563 -18.65 -3.17 -1.32
C PRO A 563 -19.26 -4.33 -2.12
N SER A 564 -19.21 -4.24 -3.46
CA SER A 564 -19.71 -5.28 -4.37
C SER A 564 -18.95 -6.61 -4.27
N LEU A 565 -17.70 -6.59 -3.78
CA LEU A 565 -16.86 -7.77 -3.62
C LEU A 565 -16.95 -8.36 -2.21
N ILE A 566 -17.37 -7.58 -1.20
CA ILE A 566 -17.38 -8.01 0.21
C ILE A 566 -18.32 -9.21 0.43
N ALA A 567 -19.57 -9.11 -0.01
CA ALA A 567 -20.57 -10.13 0.27
C ALA A 567 -20.28 -11.49 -0.41
N PRO A 568 -19.92 -11.58 -1.71
CA PRO A 568 -19.55 -12.87 -2.31
C PRO A 568 -18.27 -13.48 -1.73
N TYR A 569 -17.37 -12.64 -1.20
CA TYR A 569 -16.02 -13.03 -0.81
C TYR A 569 -15.91 -13.55 0.62
N TYR A 570 -16.62 -12.92 1.57
CA TYR A 570 -16.59 -13.29 2.98
C TYR A 570 -17.77 -14.16 3.45
N LYS A 571 -18.75 -14.45 2.58
CA LYS A 571 -19.98 -15.16 2.98
C LYS A 571 -19.84 -16.68 3.13
N VAL A 572 -18.82 -17.29 2.52
CA VAL A 572 -18.61 -18.75 2.58
C VAL A 572 -17.16 -19.05 2.92
N PHE A 573 -16.94 -19.81 3.99
CA PHE A 573 -15.62 -20.40 4.23
C PHE A 573 -15.33 -21.45 3.15
N GLY A 574 -14.35 -21.17 2.32
CA GLY A 574 -13.94 -22.03 1.22
C GLY A 574 -12.55 -21.66 0.73
N HIS A 575 -12.10 -22.35 -0.31
CA HIS A 575 -10.74 -22.23 -0.82
C HIS A 575 -10.33 -20.79 -1.18
N PHE A 576 -11.26 -19.93 -1.63
CA PHE A 576 -10.96 -18.51 -1.90
C PHE A 576 -10.56 -17.71 -0.64
N PHE A 577 -11.20 -17.95 0.51
CA PHE A 577 -10.86 -17.27 1.75
C PHE A 577 -9.55 -17.81 2.35
N LEU A 578 -9.29 -19.11 2.22
CA LEU A 578 -8.01 -19.68 2.64
C LEU A 578 -6.85 -19.16 1.77
N ASP A 579 -7.03 -19.10 0.45
CA ASP A 579 -6.08 -18.49 -0.48
C ASP A 579 -5.83 -17.01 -0.12
N HIS A 580 -6.87 -16.27 0.23
CA HIS A 580 -6.73 -14.89 0.70
C HIS A 580 -5.84 -14.80 1.94
N LEU A 581 -6.16 -15.58 2.98
CA LEU A 581 -5.41 -15.58 4.22
C LEU A 581 -3.93 -15.98 3.97
N PHE A 582 -3.73 -16.94 3.08
CA PHE A 582 -2.39 -17.35 2.64
C PHE A 582 -1.65 -16.23 1.89
N MET A 583 -2.32 -15.50 0.99
CA MET A 583 -1.71 -14.34 0.33
C MET A 583 -1.34 -13.24 1.33
N LEU A 584 -2.18 -12.93 2.31
CA LEU A 584 -1.84 -11.99 3.37
C LEU A 584 -0.63 -12.44 4.18
N TYR A 585 -0.51 -13.75 4.43
CA TYR A 585 0.65 -14.33 5.09
C TYR A 585 1.93 -14.15 4.26
N LYS A 586 1.88 -14.41 2.95
CA LYS A 586 3.00 -14.18 2.02
C LYS A 586 3.43 -12.71 1.98
N ILE A 587 2.45 -11.79 1.94
CA ILE A 587 2.71 -10.34 1.95
C ILE A 587 3.35 -9.91 3.27
N LYS A 588 2.81 -10.35 4.41
CA LYS A 588 3.37 -10.12 5.74
C LYS A 588 4.84 -10.52 5.80
N ASP A 589 5.15 -11.73 5.35
CA ASP A 589 6.50 -12.29 5.37
C ASP A 589 7.46 -11.55 4.41
N TYR A 590 6.99 -11.18 3.21
CA TYR A 590 7.77 -10.34 2.28
C TYR A 590 8.17 -9.00 2.90
N TYR A 591 7.22 -8.27 3.49
CA TYR A 591 7.50 -6.98 4.15
C TYR A 591 8.49 -7.12 5.32
N GLN A 592 8.36 -8.19 6.11
CA GLN A 592 9.28 -8.46 7.21
C GLN A 592 10.70 -8.73 6.71
N ARG A 593 10.87 -9.57 5.69
CA ARG A 593 12.19 -10.01 5.22
C ARG A 593 12.89 -8.94 4.39
N GLU A 594 12.18 -8.37 3.41
CA GLU A 594 12.72 -7.50 2.37
C GLU A 594 12.67 -6.01 2.75
N LYS A 595 11.64 -5.59 3.49
CA LYS A 595 11.46 -4.17 3.87
C LYS A 595 11.79 -3.89 5.34
N LYS A 596 12.06 -4.92 6.14
CA LYS A 596 12.23 -4.82 7.61
C LYS A 596 11.05 -4.14 8.30
N ILE A 597 9.85 -4.31 7.75
CA ILE A 597 8.60 -3.76 8.30
C ILE A 597 7.84 -4.90 8.97
N CYS A 598 7.53 -4.73 10.27
CA CYS A 598 6.75 -5.70 11.02
C CYS A 598 5.25 -5.42 10.87
N ILE A 599 4.53 -6.30 10.16
CA ILE A 599 3.06 -6.27 10.06
C ILE A 599 2.51 -7.29 11.05
N ASP A 600 2.13 -6.88 12.25
CA ASP A 600 1.65 -7.79 13.30
C ASP A 600 0.12 -7.77 13.51
N SER A 601 -0.55 -6.80 12.89
CA SER A 601 -1.96 -6.53 13.11
C SER A 601 -2.71 -6.29 11.81
N ILE A 602 -4.04 -6.42 11.85
CA ILE A 602 -4.96 -6.16 10.75
C ILE A 602 -6.17 -5.38 11.26
N TYR A 603 -6.61 -4.39 10.50
CA TYR A 603 -7.85 -3.65 10.74
C TYR A 603 -8.97 -4.25 9.89
N ILE A 604 -10.08 -4.58 10.54
CA ILE A 604 -11.30 -5.10 9.88
C ILE A 604 -12.50 -4.27 10.35
N ASP A 605 -13.30 -3.78 9.40
CA ASP A 605 -14.52 -3.04 9.73
C ASP A 605 -15.50 -3.89 10.55
N GLU A 606 -16.06 -3.30 11.61
CA GLU A 606 -16.98 -3.99 12.53
C GLU A 606 -18.23 -4.50 11.81
N THR A 607 -18.69 -3.78 10.78
CA THR A 607 -19.81 -4.18 9.92
C THR A 607 -19.53 -5.50 9.18
N LEU A 608 -18.30 -5.70 8.70
CA LEU A 608 -17.90 -6.93 8.03
C LEU A 608 -17.92 -8.11 9.00
N LEU A 609 -17.36 -7.94 10.19
CA LEU A 609 -17.36 -8.98 11.22
C LEU A 609 -18.78 -9.39 11.63
N ASN A 610 -19.72 -8.45 11.67
CA ASN A 610 -21.12 -8.76 11.95
C ASN A 610 -21.75 -9.62 10.85
N THR A 611 -21.38 -9.42 9.58
CA THR A 611 -21.90 -10.21 8.46
C THR A 611 -21.22 -11.56 8.28
N ALA A 612 -19.96 -11.70 8.70
CA ALA A 612 -19.15 -12.90 8.52
C ALA A 612 -18.29 -13.17 9.78
N PRO A 613 -18.91 -13.52 10.92
CA PRO A 613 -18.20 -13.62 12.20
C PRO A 613 -17.11 -14.69 12.22
N PHE A 614 -17.21 -15.72 11.35
CA PHE A 614 -16.24 -16.79 11.28
C PHE A 614 -14.84 -16.32 10.85
N ILE A 615 -14.69 -15.17 10.18
CA ILE A 615 -13.38 -14.73 9.63
C ILE A 615 -12.43 -14.25 10.73
N LYS A 616 -12.97 -13.79 11.87
CA LYS A 616 -12.19 -13.20 12.95
C LYS A 616 -11.15 -14.18 13.53
N PRO A 617 -11.52 -15.40 13.96
CA PRO A 617 -10.53 -16.40 14.43
C PRO A 617 -9.43 -16.70 13.41
N PHE A 618 -9.73 -16.70 12.11
CA PHE A 618 -8.70 -16.91 11.07
C PHE A 618 -7.72 -15.76 10.97
N TYR A 619 -8.19 -14.51 11.02
CA TYR A 619 -7.30 -13.37 11.09
C TYR A 619 -6.48 -13.38 12.39
N GLU A 620 -7.08 -13.73 13.52
CA GLU A 620 -6.43 -13.86 14.82
C GLU A 620 -5.33 -14.94 14.85
N SER A 621 -5.41 -15.94 13.98
CA SER A 621 -4.36 -16.95 13.83
C SER A 621 -3.04 -16.42 13.24
N ILE A 622 -3.04 -15.21 12.64
CA ILE A 622 -1.87 -14.61 11.95
C ILE A 622 -1.57 -13.19 12.43
N PHE A 623 -2.60 -12.46 12.85
CA PHE A 623 -2.57 -11.02 13.17
C PHE A 623 -3.31 -10.71 14.46
N LYS A 624 -2.91 -9.64 15.15
CA LYS A 624 -3.81 -8.96 16.11
C LYS A 624 -4.90 -8.21 15.35
N VAL A 625 -6.17 -8.43 15.67
CA VAL A 625 -7.30 -7.80 14.97
C VAL A 625 -7.74 -6.52 15.68
N TYR A 626 -7.83 -5.41 14.93
CA TYR A 626 -8.40 -4.14 15.36
C TYR A 626 -9.71 -3.86 14.62
N THR A 627 -10.71 -3.32 15.31
CA THR A 627 -12.02 -2.99 14.73
C THR A 627 -12.43 -1.53 14.90
N LYS A 628 -11.76 -0.80 15.80
CA LYS A 628 -12.06 0.59 16.16
C LYS A 628 -10.79 1.45 16.07
N ASN A 629 -10.97 2.77 16.09
CA ASN A 629 -9.90 3.76 16.12
C ASN A 629 -8.91 3.65 14.94
N LYS A 630 -9.41 3.41 13.72
CA LYS A 630 -8.60 3.28 12.50
C LYS A 630 -7.57 4.40 12.32
N VAL A 631 -7.92 5.64 12.69
CA VAL A 631 -7.10 6.85 12.51
C VAL A 631 -5.84 6.85 13.39
N SER A 632 -5.82 6.14 14.52
CA SER A 632 -4.65 6.06 15.39
C SER A 632 -3.67 4.94 15.02
N LEU A 633 -4.02 4.12 14.02
CA LEU A 633 -3.21 3.00 13.57
C LEU A 633 -2.23 3.42 12.47
N ASN A 634 -1.04 2.84 12.47
CA ASN A 634 -0.08 3.02 11.37
C ASN A 634 -0.44 2.03 10.25
N LEU A 635 -1.25 2.49 9.29
CA LEU A 635 -1.88 1.61 8.30
C LEU A 635 -1.00 1.35 7.08
N LEU A 636 -0.84 0.07 6.74
CA LEU A 636 -0.42 -0.37 5.42
C LEU A 636 -1.68 -0.76 4.63
N THR A 637 -2.06 0.08 3.68
CA THR A 637 -3.28 -0.17 2.88
C THR A 637 -2.96 -1.00 1.65
N ILE A 638 -3.51 -2.20 1.59
CA ILE A 638 -3.50 -3.06 0.41
C ILE A 638 -4.90 -3.04 -0.20
N GLY A 639 -5.01 -3.14 -1.53
CA GLY A 639 -6.32 -3.22 -2.19
C GLY A 639 -6.91 -4.62 -2.08
N SER A 640 -7.79 -4.99 -3.02
CA SER A 640 -8.42 -6.31 -3.02
C SER A 640 -7.38 -7.41 -3.27
N ILE A 641 -7.46 -8.53 -2.56
CA ILE A 641 -6.49 -9.64 -2.68
C ILE A 641 -7.25 -10.92 -2.97
N ILE A 642 -7.39 -11.27 -4.25
CA ILE A 642 -8.21 -12.39 -4.68
C ILE A 642 -7.49 -13.12 -5.81
N GLY A 643 -7.06 -14.35 -5.54
CA GLY A 643 -6.52 -15.27 -6.54
C GLY A 643 -5.08 -14.95 -6.95
N SER A 644 -4.89 -13.94 -7.80
CA SER A 644 -3.60 -13.48 -8.33
C SER A 644 -3.75 -12.10 -9.00
N VAL A 645 -2.63 -11.49 -9.42
CA VAL A 645 -2.64 -10.24 -10.21
C VAL A 645 -3.17 -10.50 -11.62
N SER A 646 -3.77 -9.47 -12.25
CA SER A 646 -4.17 -9.53 -13.65
C SER A 646 -2.99 -9.88 -14.55
N ASN A 647 -3.19 -10.81 -15.49
CA ASN A 647 -2.20 -11.27 -16.47
C ASN A 647 -0.98 -12.02 -15.88
N SER A 648 -0.95 -12.34 -14.58
CA SER A 648 0.16 -13.11 -13.99
C SER A 648 0.00 -14.62 -14.15
N GLU A 649 -1.21 -15.11 -14.40
CA GLU A 649 -1.53 -16.52 -14.60
C GLU A 649 -2.01 -16.76 -16.03
N ARG A 650 -1.48 -17.80 -16.68
CA ARG A 650 -1.86 -18.17 -18.06
C ARG A 650 -3.23 -18.85 -18.14
N SER A 651 -3.74 -19.36 -17.02
CA SER A 651 -5.00 -20.11 -16.96
C SER A 651 -6.16 -19.22 -16.52
N ASN A 652 -7.23 -19.21 -17.33
CA ASN A 652 -8.47 -18.46 -17.08
C ASN A 652 -9.28 -18.97 -15.87
N ILE A 653 -8.84 -20.05 -15.21
CA ILE A 653 -9.52 -20.65 -14.06
C ILE A 653 -9.49 -19.73 -12.83
N TYR A 654 -8.46 -18.88 -12.74
CA TYR A 654 -8.24 -18.07 -11.56
C TYR A 654 -8.80 -16.66 -11.73
N LEU A 655 -9.63 -16.25 -10.76
CA LEU A 655 -10.13 -14.88 -10.69
C LEU A 655 -8.96 -13.94 -10.46
N SER A 656 -8.47 -13.28 -11.51
CA SER A 656 -7.48 -12.21 -11.36
C SER A 656 -8.18 -10.96 -10.87
N LYS A 657 -8.18 -10.76 -9.56
CA LYS A 657 -8.86 -9.62 -8.92
C LYS A 657 -8.02 -9.00 -7.82
N THR A 658 -6.74 -9.35 -7.73
CA THR A 658 -5.81 -8.67 -6.85
C THR A 658 -5.48 -7.29 -7.42
N ASP A 659 -5.86 -6.26 -6.68
CA ASP A 659 -5.56 -4.85 -6.94
C ASP A 659 -4.72 -4.34 -5.78
N LEU A 660 -3.51 -3.88 -6.05
CA LEU A 660 -2.55 -3.49 -5.01
C LEU A 660 -2.11 -2.06 -5.23
N LYS A 661 -1.97 -1.34 -4.12
CA LYS A 661 -1.39 0.00 -4.10
C LYS A 661 0.14 -0.03 -4.09
N ASP A 662 0.72 -1.14 -3.64
CA ASP A 662 2.16 -1.33 -3.50
C ASP A 662 2.72 -2.26 -4.59
N ASP A 663 3.96 -2.01 -4.99
CA ASP A 663 4.70 -2.85 -5.94
C ASP A 663 5.30 -4.07 -5.22
N ILE A 664 4.50 -5.13 -5.12
CA ILE A 664 4.90 -6.42 -4.52
C ILE A 664 5.28 -7.39 -5.64
N PRO A 665 6.41 -8.12 -5.54
CA PRO A 665 6.85 -9.02 -6.61
C PRO A 665 5.84 -10.12 -6.96
N ASN A 666 5.74 -10.43 -8.26
CA ASN A 666 4.79 -11.43 -8.77
C ASN A 666 4.91 -12.82 -8.12
N TYR A 667 6.12 -13.26 -7.73
CA TYR A 667 6.28 -14.56 -7.07
C TYR A 667 5.63 -14.60 -5.68
N VAL A 668 5.50 -13.45 -5.00
CA VAL A 668 4.77 -13.34 -3.73
C VAL A 668 3.27 -13.43 -3.97
N LEU A 669 2.81 -12.81 -5.05
CA LEU A 669 1.40 -12.65 -5.41
C LEU A 669 0.85 -13.76 -6.32
N GLU A 670 1.68 -14.74 -6.68
CA GLU A 670 1.24 -15.86 -7.50
C GLU A 670 0.13 -16.64 -6.80
N ASN A 671 -0.69 -17.32 -7.60
CA ASN A 671 -1.83 -18.04 -7.09
C ASN A 671 -1.44 -19.02 -5.98
N GLY A 672 -2.14 -18.98 -4.84
CA GLY A 672 -1.84 -19.83 -3.68
C GLY A 672 -1.89 -21.34 -3.97
N ARG A 673 -2.62 -21.75 -5.01
CA ARG A 673 -2.76 -23.15 -5.46
C ARG A 673 -1.78 -23.56 -6.56
N LYS A 674 -0.83 -22.68 -6.91
CA LYS A 674 0.28 -23.01 -7.80
C LYS A 674 1.35 -23.78 -7.02
N LEU A 675 1.74 -24.95 -7.51
CA LEU A 675 2.73 -25.83 -6.87
C LEU A 675 4.15 -25.34 -7.19
N SER A 676 4.53 -24.18 -6.66
CA SER A 676 5.92 -23.68 -6.68
C SER A 676 6.64 -24.05 -5.39
N ASP A 677 7.97 -24.10 -5.41
CA ASP A 677 8.79 -24.31 -4.21
C ASP A 677 8.52 -23.23 -3.15
N PHE A 678 8.31 -21.99 -3.61
CA PHE A 678 7.98 -20.87 -2.74
C PHE A 678 6.63 -21.06 -2.04
N ASN A 679 5.57 -21.38 -2.79
CA ASN A 679 4.26 -21.63 -2.20
C ASN A 679 4.26 -22.86 -1.29
N ARG A 680 4.99 -23.93 -1.64
CA ARG A 680 5.12 -25.13 -0.78
C ARG A 680 5.67 -24.76 0.59
N LYS A 681 6.84 -24.11 0.62
CA LYS A 681 7.47 -23.66 1.86
C LYS A 681 6.57 -22.71 2.66
N MET A 682 5.94 -21.75 1.99
CA MET A 682 5.08 -20.78 2.67
C MET A 682 3.81 -21.42 3.21
N MET A 683 3.23 -22.39 2.49
CA MET A 683 2.01 -23.10 2.90
C MET A 683 2.29 -23.92 4.15
N GLU A 684 3.40 -24.66 4.22
CA GLU A 684 3.79 -25.41 5.43
C GLU A 684 3.84 -24.51 6.68
N LEU A 685 4.49 -23.35 6.59
CA LEU A 685 4.59 -22.39 7.69
C LEU A 685 3.23 -21.76 8.05
N PHE A 686 2.44 -21.43 7.02
CA PHE A 686 1.10 -20.88 7.19
C PHE A 686 0.19 -21.88 7.90
N THR A 687 0.11 -23.11 7.40
CA THR A 687 -0.76 -24.15 7.92
C THR A 687 -0.42 -24.45 9.37
N LEU A 688 0.86 -24.53 9.73
CA LEU A 688 1.28 -24.74 11.11
C LEU A 688 0.74 -23.65 12.06
N LYS A 689 0.83 -22.37 11.66
CA LYS A 689 0.32 -21.25 12.46
C LYS A 689 -1.20 -21.31 12.64
N VAL A 690 -1.92 -21.52 11.53
CA VAL A 690 -3.39 -21.59 11.58
C VAL A 690 -3.83 -22.80 12.41
N LYS A 691 -3.23 -23.97 12.19
CA LYS A 691 -3.55 -25.21 12.91
C LYS A 691 -3.38 -25.06 14.43
N ASN A 692 -2.26 -24.50 14.88
CA ASN A 692 -1.99 -24.28 16.31
C ASN A 692 -2.99 -23.34 16.99
N HIS A 693 -3.65 -22.46 16.22
CA HIS A 693 -4.67 -21.56 16.75
C HIS A 693 -5.99 -22.30 17.02
N PHE A 694 -6.39 -23.21 16.12
CA PHE A 694 -7.68 -23.91 16.23
C PHE A 694 -7.59 -25.24 17.00
N ILE A 695 -6.42 -25.88 17.04
CA ILE A 695 -6.22 -27.19 17.67
C ILE A 695 -5.20 -27.03 18.80
N LYS A 696 -5.63 -27.27 20.05
CA LYS A 696 -4.77 -27.18 21.23
C LYS A 696 -4.00 -28.49 21.46
N ASN A 697 -2.77 -28.41 21.97
CA ASN A 697 -2.00 -29.59 22.38
C ASN A 697 -2.71 -30.34 23.52
N GLY A 698 -2.92 -31.66 23.37
CA GLY A 698 -3.46 -32.53 24.43
C GLY A 698 -4.77 -33.25 24.09
N THR A 699 -5.39 -33.02 22.94
CA THR A 699 -6.46 -33.91 22.44
C THR A 699 -5.84 -35.27 22.13
N THR A 700 -6.16 -36.28 22.94
CA THR A 700 -5.76 -37.66 22.68
C THR A 700 -6.33 -38.08 21.32
N LEU A 701 -5.45 -38.18 20.32
CA LEU A 701 -5.80 -38.58 18.97
C LEU A 701 -6.17 -40.07 19.00
N SER A 702 -7.45 -40.35 19.20
CA SER A 702 -7.96 -41.70 19.40
C SER A 702 -8.69 -42.22 18.16
N ASN A 703 -8.19 -43.36 17.68
CA ASN A 703 -8.81 -44.39 16.85
C ASN A 703 -8.62 -44.34 15.32
N GLU A 704 -8.53 -45.55 14.77
CA GLU A 704 -8.65 -45.95 13.37
C GLU A 704 -10.06 -45.73 12.77
N LYS A 705 -10.82 -44.78 13.34
CA LYS A 705 -12.21 -44.50 12.97
C LYS A 705 -12.32 -43.72 11.65
N VAL A 706 -13.44 -43.93 10.96
CA VAL A 706 -13.79 -43.26 9.70
C VAL A 706 -14.86 -42.21 9.97
N LEU A 707 -14.59 -40.95 9.63
CA LEU A 707 -15.59 -39.88 9.64
C LEU A 707 -16.23 -39.76 8.26
N ILE A 708 -17.54 -39.88 8.19
CA ILE A 708 -18.32 -39.69 6.96
C ILE A 708 -19.07 -38.36 7.05
N ILE A 709 -18.74 -37.44 6.14
CA ILE A 709 -19.28 -36.09 6.08
C ILE A 709 -20.29 -35.99 4.92
N ASP A 710 -21.55 -35.81 5.27
CA ASP A 710 -22.67 -35.64 4.35
C ASP A 710 -23.09 -34.16 4.24
N ARG A 711 -23.97 -33.87 3.27
CA ARG A 711 -24.56 -32.54 3.04
C ARG A 711 -26.08 -32.60 3.13
N LYS A 712 -26.68 -31.51 3.60
CA LYS A 712 -28.12 -31.40 3.81
C LYS A 712 -28.90 -31.13 2.53
N LYS A 713 -28.35 -30.29 1.64
CA LYS A 713 -29.04 -29.80 0.44
C LYS A 713 -28.56 -30.54 -0.80
N SER A 714 -29.52 -31.04 -1.59
CA SER A 714 -29.26 -31.45 -2.97
C SER A 714 -28.96 -30.21 -3.81
N PRO A 715 -28.01 -30.28 -4.77
CA PRO A 715 -27.19 -31.44 -5.13
C PRO A 715 -25.94 -31.61 -4.26
N ARG A 716 -25.32 -32.80 -4.33
CA ARG A 716 -24.11 -33.27 -3.62
C ARG A 716 -24.36 -33.89 -2.24
N ARG A 717 -25.57 -34.39 -2.00
CA ARG A 717 -25.81 -35.29 -0.85
C ARG A 717 -25.24 -36.67 -1.16
N LEU A 718 -24.86 -37.40 -0.11
CA LEU A 718 -24.53 -38.80 -0.26
C LEU A 718 -25.82 -39.63 -0.20
N LEU A 719 -26.07 -40.46 -1.21
CA LEU A 719 -27.17 -41.42 -1.27
C LEU A 719 -26.66 -42.80 -0.87
N GLN A 720 -27.52 -43.66 -0.31
CA GLN A 720 -27.15 -45.01 0.14
C GLN A 720 -25.97 -45.02 1.13
N ILE A 721 -25.92 -44.02 2.02
CA ILE A 721 -24.85 -43.90 3.02
C ILE A 721 -24.86 -45.08 3.98
N ASN A 722 -26.04 -45.57 4.39
CA ASN A 722 -26.14 -46.67 5.34
C ASN A 722 -25.52 -47.95 4.75
N ASP A 723 -25.81 -48.27 3.48
CA ASP A 723 -25.20 -49.40 2.77
C ASP A 723 -23.65 -49.33 2.79
N MET A 724 -23.09 -48.13 2.61
CA MET A 724 -21.64 -47.91 2.70
C MET A 724 -21.11 -48.08 4.13
N ILE A 725 -21.81 -47.55 5.13
CA ILE A 725 -21.46 -47.68 6.54
C ILE A 725 -21.45 -49.15 6.96
N ASP A 726 -22.48 -49.91 6.59
CA ASP A 726 -22.62 -51.32 6.95
C ASP A 726 -21.47 -52.14 6.35
N LYS A 727 -21.15 -51.96 5.07
CA LYS A 727 -20.01 -52.64 4.42
C LYS A 727 -18.65 -52.23 5.00
N LEU A 728 -18.49 -50.99 5.46
CA LEU A 728 -17.27 -50.55 6.15
C LEU A 728 -17.16 -51.19 7.54
N ASN A 729 -18.26 -51.24 8.29
CA ASN A 729 -18.33 -51.91 9.60
C ASN A 729 -18.04 -53.42 9.47
N ASP A 730 -18.57 -54.10 8.45
CA ASP A 730 -18.31 -55.52 8.15
C ASP A 730 -16.82 -55.80 7.90
N LYS A 731 -16.06 -54.79 7.47
CA LYS A 731 -14.61 -54.85 7.26
C LYS A 731 -13.80 -54.37 8.46
N GLY A 732 -14.45 -54.10 9.59
CA GLY A 732 -13.81 -53.69 10.85
C GLY A 732 -13.62 -52.17 11.01
N PHE A 733 -14.11 -51.35 10.08
CA PHE A 733 -14.00 -49.89 10.20
C PHE A 733 -15.15 -49.31 11.00
N HIS A 734 -14.85 -48.61 12.08
CA HIS A 734 -15.86 -47.92 12.89
C HIS A 734 -16.20 -46.54 12.31
N CYS A 735 -17.41 -46.42 11.75
CA CYS A 735 -17.86 -45.20 11.07
C CYS A 735 -18.64 -44.24 11.98
N THR A 736 -18.40 -42.94 11.82
CA THR A 736 -19.20 -41.85 12.42
C THR A 736 -19.74 -40.95 11.31
N LYS A 737 -21.07 -40.79 11.22
CA LYS A 737 -21.70 -39.91 10.24
C LYS A 737 -21.98 -38.52 10.84
N VAL A 738 -21.67 -37.46 10.09
CA VAL A 738 -22.01 -36.07 10.45
C VAL A 738 -22.48 -35.29 9.22
N THR A 739 -23.34 -34.30 9.45
CA THR A 739 -23.74 -33.31 8.42
C THR A 739 -23.11 -31.97 8.76
N PHE A 740 -22.17 -31.49 7.94
CA PHE A 740 -21.45 -30.24 8.23
C PHE A 740 -22.34 -29.00 8.24
N ASP A 741 -23.45 -29.01 7.50
CA ASP A 741 -24.38 -27.90 7.47
C ASP A 741 -25.08 -27.64 8.83
N ASP A 742 -24.98 -28.57 9.78
CA ASP A 742 -25.61 -28.48 11.11
C ASP A 742 -24.62 -28.12 12.24
N ILE A 743 -23.33 -27.97 11.96
CA ILE A 743 -22.28 -27.64 12.95
C ILE A 743 -21.45 -26.44 12.52
N ASP A 744 -20.99 -25.63 13.49
CA ASP A 744 -20.19 -24.45 13.19
C ASP A 744 -18.78 -24.83 12.70
N LEU A 745 -18.11 -23.88 12.04
CA LEU A 745 -16.81 -24.12 11.42
C LEU A 745 -15.70 -24.49 12.42
N SER A 746 -15.73 -23.95 13.64
CA SER A 746 -14.73 -24.28 14.66
C SER A 746 -14.89 -25.72 15.13
N GLN A 747 -16.14 -26.18 15.28
CA GLN A 747 -16.48 -27.56 15.57
C GLN A 747 -16.12 -28.49 14.41
N GLN A 748 -16.34 -28.08 13.15
CA GLN A 748 -15.91 -28.85 11.98
C GLN A 748 -14.39 -29.08 12.01
N ILE A 749 -13.59 -28.04 12.22
CA ILE A 749 -12.11 -28.13 12.30
C ILE A 749 -11.66 -29.03 13.45
N SER A 750 -12.23 -28.85 14.64
CA SER A 750 -11.92 -29.69 15.79
C SER A 750 -12.29 -31.15 15.53
N LEU A 751 -13.46 -31.42 14.96
CA LEU A 751 -13.95 -32.77 14.69
C LEU A 751 -13.06 -33.50 13.69
N VAL A 752 -12.77 -32.92 12.52
CA VAL A 752 -11.96 -33.60 11.49
C VAL A 752 -10.56 -33.93 11.97
N SER A 753 -9.99 -33.11 12.85
CA SER A 753 -8.64 -33.32 13.39
C SER A 753 -8.51 -34.58 14.26
N GLN A 754 -9.64 -35.12 14.72
CA GLN A 754 -9.68 -36.29 15.62
C GLN A 754 -9.72 -37.62 14.86
N PHE A 755 -9.96 -37.62 13.54
CA PHE A 755 -10.13 -38.84 12.74
C PHE A 755 -8.93 -39.11 11.84
N LYS A 756 -8.56 -40.39 11.69
CA LYS A 756 -7.50 -40.83 10.77
C LYS A 756 -7.99 -40.86 9.32
N THR A 757 -9.24 -41.26 9.10
CA THR A 757 -9.83 -41.34 7.76
C THR A 757 -11.07 -40.47 7.69
N ILE A 758 -11.13 -39.61 6.68
CA ILE A 758 -12.27 -38.75 6.39
C ILE A 758 -12.80 -39.12 5.00
N ILE A 759 -14.09 -39.39 4.90
CA ILE A 759 -14.82 -39.58 3.64
C ILE A 759 -15.86 -38.47 3.56
N CYS A 760 -15.90 -37.69 2.49
CA CYS A 760 -16.84 -36.57 2.39
C CYS A 760 -17.49 -36.46 1.02
N ALA A 761 -18.73 -35.97 0.99
CA ALA A 761 -19.32 -35.45 -0.23
C ALA A 761 -18.53 -34.24 -0.76
N CYS A 762 -18.53 -34.09 -2.08
CA CYS A 762 -17.87 -32.97 -2.73
C CYS A 762 -18.51 -31.62 -2.30
N GLY A 763 -17.66 -30.66 -1.94
CA GLY A 763 -18.03 -29.28 -1.62
C GLY A 763 -16.83 -28.56 -1.04
N SER A 764 -16.97 -27.35 -0.50
CA SER A 764 -15.85 -26.58 0.09
C SER A 764 -15.14 -27.24 1.30
N VAL A 765 -15.47 -28.48 1.63
CA VAL A 765 -14.96 -29.26 2.76
C VAL A 765 -13.45 -29.54 2.64
N GLN A 766 -12.89 -29.61 1.43
CA GLN A 766 -11.47 -29.90 1.19
C GLN A 766 -10.49 -28.92 1.84
N VAL A 767 -10.92 -27.71 2.20
CA VAL A 767 -10.07 -26.77 2.96
C VAL A 767 -9.65 -27.32 4.32
N HIS A 768 -10.44 -28.27 4.87
CA HIS A 768 -10.17 -28.93 6.14
C HIS A 768 -8.88 -29.76 6.12
N ILE A 769 -8.38 -30.14 4.94
CA ILE A 769 -7.11 -30.85 4.78
C ILE A 769 -5.97 -30.08 5.47
N SER A 770 -6.01 -28.75 5.44
CA SER A 770 -5.03 -27.89 6.12
C SER A 770 -5.02 -28.04 7.66
N PHE A 771 -5.99 -28.72 8.26
CA PHE A 771 -6.08 -28.90 9.70
C PHE A 771 -5.86 -30.35 10.14
N LEU A 772 -5.70 -31.27 9.19
CA LEU A 772 -5.49 -32.68 9.48
C LEU A 772 -4.04 -32.96 9.89
N ARG A 773 -3.81 -34.17 10.38
CA ARG A 773 -2.48 -34.73 10.58
C ARG A 773 -1.93 -35.27 9.27
N ASP A 774 -0.62 -35.36 9.17
CA ASP A 774 0.10 -35.90 8.02
C ASP A 774 -0.19 -37.40 7.80
N ASP A 775 -0.50 -38.15 8.86
CA ASP A 775 -0.90 -39.57 8.77
C ASP A 775 -2.35 -39.82 8.31
N CYS A 776 -3.15 -38.75 8.13
CA CYS A 776 -4.56 -38.87 7.74
C CYS A 776 -4.76 -39.31 6.28
N THR A 777 -5.94 -39.86 6.00
CA THR A 777 -6.49 -40.05 4.66
C THR A 777 -7.73 -39.18 4.48
N PHE A 778 -7.82 -38.48 3.36
CA PHE A 778 -9.01 -37.75 2.97
C PHE A 778 -9.55 -38.26 1.63
N ILE A 779 -10.77 -38.76 1.62
CA ILE A 779 -11.46 -39.32 0.45
C ILE A 779 -12.64 -38.41 0.10
N GLU A 780 -12.55 -37.69 -1.00
CA GLU A 780 -13.66 -36.91 -1.54
C GLU A 780 -14.46 -37.76 -2.53
N LEU A 781 -15.75 -37.95 -2.28
CA LEU A 781 -16.68 -38.59 -3.21
C LEU A 781 -17.26 -37.48 -4.10
N CYS A 782 -17.11 -37.61 -5.41
CA CYS A 782 -17.49 -36.57 -6.37
C CYS A 782 -18.05 -37.15 -7.67
N GLU A 783 -18.80 -36.32 -8.40
CA GLU A 783 -19.12 -36.60 -9.80
C GLU A 783 -17.84 -36.54 -10.66
N SER A 784 -17.80 -37.30 -11.75
CA SER A 784 -16.60 -37.44 -12.58
C SER A 784 -16.19 -36.15 -13.25
N GLY A 785 -14.88 -35.93 -13.39
CA GLY A 785 -14.26 -34.88 -14.22
C GLY A 785 -14.42 -33.40 -13.82
N PHE A 786 -15.44 -32.98 -13.08
CA PHE A 786 -15.85 -31.55 -13.13
C PHE A 786 -15.31 -30.65 -12.03
N ARG A 787 -14.18 -31.01 -11.41
CA ARG A 787 -13.67 -30.25 -10.27
C ARG A 787 -12.20 -29.93 -10.38
N TYR A 788 -11.87 -28.65 -10.16
CA TYR A 788 -10.50 -28.24 -9.94
C TYR A 788 -9.91 -29.06 -8.78
N PRO A 789 -8.70 -29.65 -8.91
CA PRO A 789 -8.18 -30.67 -7.99
C PRO A 789 -7.70 -30.07 -6.66
N ASN A 790 -8.53 -29.27 -6.00
CA ASN A 790 -8.23 -28.60 -4.73
C ASN A 790 -7.88 -29.62 -3.63
N THR A 791 -8.60 -30.73 -3.57
CA THR A 791 -8.34 -31.84 -2.62
C THR A 791 -6.92 -32.35 -2.76
N SER A 792 -6.53 -32.72 -3.99
CA SER A 792 -5.17 -33.13 -4.33
C SER A 792 -4.12 -32.05 -4.08
N ILE A 793 -4.41 -30.78 -4.40
CA ILE A 793 -3.48 -29.66 -4.19
C ILE A 793 -3.20 -29.44 -2.70
N TYR A 794 -4.24 -29.35 -1.85
CA TYR A 794 -4.05 -29.20 -0.41
C TYR A 794 -3.42 -30.46 0.21
N GLY A 795 -3.73 -31.65 -0.32
CA GLY A 795 -3.05 -32.89 0.05
C GLY A 795 -1.55 -32.86 -0.26
N ASN A 796 -1.18 -32.33 -1.43
CA ASN A 796 0.22 -32.22 -1.85
C ASN A 796 1.00 -31.20 -1.02
N PHE A 797 0.38 -30.07 -0.68
CA PHE A 797 1.02 -29.04 0.14
C PHE A 797 1.26 -29.49 1.58
N ASN A 798 0.30 -30.21 2.16
CA ASN A 798 0.35 -30.58 3.57
C ASN A 798 0.82 -32.02 3.82
N ASN A 799 1.29 -32.71 2.76
CA ASN A 799 1.72 -34.11 2.81
C ASN A 799 0.66 -35.06 3.40
N ILE A 800 -0.60 -34.91 2.96
CA ILE A 800 -1.74 -35.73 3.39
C ILE A 800 -2.18 -36.61 2.24
N ASN A 801 -2.45 -37.88 2.51
CA ASN A 801 -2.98 -38.80 1.51
C ASN A 801 -4.40 -38.38 1.12
N THR A 802 -4.60 -37.91 -0.09
CA THR A 802 -5.94 -37.50 -0.56
C THR A 802 -6.33 -38.21 -1.84
N TYR A 803 -7.59 -38.64 -1.90
CA TYR A 803 -8.18 -39.32 -3.03
C TYR A 803 -9.49 -38.65 -3.40
N SER A 804 -9.70 -38.30 -4.67
CA SER A 804 -11.03 -37.94 -5.17
C SER A 804 -11.56 -39.12 -5.99
N LEU A 805 -12.64 -39.72 -5.53
CA LEU A 805 -13.33 -40.83 -6.20
C LEU A 805 -14.46 -40.25 -7.04
N THR A 806 -14.38 -40.48 -8.34
CA THR A 806 -15.30 -39.89 -9.33
C THR A 806 -16.36 -40.87 -9.80
N SER A 807 -17.60 -40.40 -10.02
CA SER A 807 -18.69 -41.20 -10.59
C SER A 807 -19.33 -40.51 -11.80
N PRO A 808 -19.64 -41.23 -12.88
CA PRO A 808 -20.25 -40.66 -14.08
C PRO A 808 -21.47 -39.78 -13.83
N LEU A 809 -21.62 -38.74 -14.66
CA LEU A 809 -22.83 -37.92 -14.63
C LEU A 809 -24.04 -38.76 -15.08
N ASN A 810 -25.20 -38.51 -14.47
CA ASN A 810 -26.43 -39.16 -14.90
C ASN A 810 -26.74 -38.78 -16.36
N LYS A 811 -27.07 -39.77 -17.19
CA LYS A 811 -27.39 -39.61 -18.63
C LYS A 811 -28.39 -38.48 -18.92
N LYS A 812 -29.32 -38.20 -18.01
CA LYS A 812 -30.28 -37.09 -18.16
C LYS A 812 -29.60 -35.72 -18.32
N TYR A 813 -28.42 -35.52 -17.74
CA TYR A 813 -27.71 -34.23 -17.79
C TYR A 813 -26.96 -33.99 -19.10
N TYR A 814 -26.89 -34.97 -20.00
CA TYR A 814 -26.34 -34.83 -21.35
C TYR A 814 -27.33 -34.18 -22.33
N GLU A 815 -28.57 -33.95 -21.90
CA GLU A 815 -29.63 -33.36 -22.73
C GLU A 815 -29.39 -31.85 -23.00
N PRO A 816 -29.69 -31.35 -24.22
CA PRO A 816 -29.50 -29.94 -24.60
C PRO A 816 -30.15 -28.91 -23.66
N LYS A 817 -31.21 -29.28 -22.93
CA LYS A 817 -31.91 -28.41 -21.97
C LYS A 817 -31.02 -27.91 -20.82
N TYR A 818 -29.91 -28.59 -20.55
CA TYR A 818 -28.91 -28.18 -19.54
C TYR A 818 -27.82 -27.25 -20.10
N LYS A 819 -28.01 -26.73 -21.33
CA LYS A 819 -27.16 -25.73 -22.00
C LYS A 819 -25.70 -26.18 -22.21
N MET A 820 -25.45 -27.49 -22.35
CA MET A 820 -24.14 -28.00 -22.78
C MET A 820 -23.96 -27.83 -24.29
N SER A 821 -22.80 -27.32 -24.72
CA SER A 821 -22.44 -27.30 -26.14
C SER A 821 -22.13 -28.71 -26.64
N GLU A 822 -22.25 -28.95 -27.95
CA GLU A 822 -21.90 -30.25 -28.54
C GLU A 822 -20.42 -30.62 -28.29
N ASN A 823 -19.52 -29.64 -28.35
CA ASN A 823 -18.10 -29.82 -28.05
C ASN A 823 -17.85 -30.16 -26.59
N ALA A 824 -18.62 -29.53 -25.67
CA ALA A 824 -18.62 -29.95 -24.28
C ALA A 824 -19.11 -31.41 -24.21
N ASN A 825 -20.30 -31.76 -24.69
CA ASN A 825 -20.81 -33.13 -24.65
C ASN A 825 -19.82 -34.19 -25.16
N LYS A 826 -19.13 -33.94 -26.28
CA LYS A 826 -18.08 -34.84 -26.80
C LYS A 826 -16.88 -34.95 -25.86
N LEU A 827 -16.42 -33.81 -25.32
CA LEU A 827 -15.37 -33.81 -24.30
C LEU A 827 -15.81 -34.63 -23.08
N PHE A 828 -17.02 -34.43 -22.57
CA PHE A 828 -17.58 -35.17 -21.44
C PHE A 828 -17.59 -36.68 -21.70
N GLN A 829 -18.14 -37.12 -22.84
CA GLN A 829 -18.19 -38.54 -23.20
C GLN A 829 -16.80 -39.17 -23.38
N SER A 830 -15.79 -38.37 -23.77
CA SER A 830 -14.42 -38.87 -24.01
C SER A 830 -13.60 -39.12 -22.74
N VAL A 831 -13.98 -38.52 -21.61
CA VAL A 831 -13.28 -38.66 -20.31
C VAL A 831 -14.15 -39.26 -19.21
N ASP A 832 -15.48 -39.26 -19.35
CA ASP A 832 -16.41 -39.91 -18.42
C ASP A 832 -16.52 -41.42 -18.71
N THR A 833 -15.37 -42.10 -18.77
CA THR A 833 -15.28 -43.49 -19.26
C THR A 833 -15.21 -44.55 -18.15
N MET A 834 -15.02 -44.18 -16.88
CA MET A 834 -15.21 -45.01 -15.67
C MET A 834 -14.82 -44.22 -14.39
N PRO A 835 -15.12 -44.70 -13.17
CA PRO A 835 -14.63 -44.10 -11.94
C PRO A 835 -13.10 -43.99 -11.91
N HIS A 836 -12.58 -42.77 -11.92
CA HIS A 836 -11.15 -42.49 -11.80
C HIS A 836 -10.81 -42.04 -10.37
N ILE A 837 -9.68 -42.52 -9.85
CA ILE A 837 -9.12 -42.09 -8.58
C ILE A 837 -8.11 -40.96 -8.86
N ILE A 838 -8.37 -39.77 -8.36
CA ILE A 838 -7.45 -38.63 -8.45
C ILE A 838 -6.65 -38.57 -7.15
N MET A 839 -5.33 -38.73 -7.25
CA MET A 839 -4.42 -38.69 -6.10
C MET A 839 -3.81 -37.28 -5.93
N ASN A 840 -3.05 -37.04 -4.85
CA ASN A 840 -2.32 -35.80 -4.58
C ASN A 840 -0.93 -35.72 -5.25
N ASP A 841 -0.61 -36.60 -6.20
CA ASP A 841 0.63 -36.52 -6.98
C ASP A 841 0.55 -35.43 -8.06
N ILE A 842 1.72 -34.94 -8.49
CA ILE A 842 1.82 -33.83 -9.46
C ILE A 842 1.18 -34.21 -10.81
N ASN A 843 1.31 -35.46 -11.27
CA ASN A 843 0.78 -35.88 -12.56
C ASN A 843 -0.75 -35.87 -12.55
N SER A 844 -1.36 -36.40 -11.49
CA SER A 844 -2.80 -36.32 -11.28
C SER A 844 -3.28 -34.86 -11.24
N ILE A 845 -2.61 -34.01 -10.45
CA ILE A 845 -2.99 -32.60 -10.32
C ILE A 845 -2.92 -31.86 -11.65
N GLU A 846 -1.82 -31.95 -12.40
CA GLU A 846 -1.66 -31.22 -13.65
C GLU A 846 -2.61 -31.72 -14.74
N ARG A 847 -2.87 -33.03 -14.81
CA ARG A 847 -3.88 -33.60 -15.71
C ARG A 847 -5.26 -33.00 -15.45
N GLU A 848 -5.70 -32.97 -14.19
CA GLU A 848 -7.01 -32.42 -13.83
C GLU A 848 -7.08 -30.90 -14.04
N LYS A 849 -6.00 -30.15 -13.79
CA LYS A 849 -5.93 -28.71 -14.09
C LYS A 849 -6.11 -28.44 -15.58
N GLN A 850 -5.42 -29.17 -16.44
CA GLN A 850 -5.52 -29.04 -17.89
C GLN A 850 -6.93 -29.36 -18.37
N PHE A 851 -7.52 -30.43 -17.82
CA PHE A 851 -8.90 -30.81 -18.13
C PHE A 851 -9.89 -29.70 -17.74
N TYR A 852 -9.83 -29.25 -16.49
CA TYR A 852 -10.70 -28.19 -15.99
C TYR A 852 -10.55 -26.90 -16.81
N SER A 853 -9.34 -26.57 -17.26
CA SER A 853 -9.08 -25.39 -18.10
C SER A 853 -9.74 -25.50 -19.48
N LYS A 854 -9.73 -26.68 -20.10
CA LYS A 854 -10.40 -26.93 -21.38
C LYS A 854 -11.91 -26.79 -21.22
N LEU A 855 -12.48 -27.34 -20.14
CA LEU A 855 -13.91 -27.25 -19.87
C LEU A 855 -14.40 -25.79 -19.73
N MET A 856 -13.66 -24.97 -19.00
CA MET A 856 -14.00 -23.56 -18.77
C MET A 856 -14.07 -22.75 -20.08
N SER A 857 -13.37 -23.17 -21.14
CA SER A 857 -13.45 -22.54 -22.46
C SER A 857 -14.82 -22.71 -23.15
N TYR A 858 -15.65 -23.66 -22.70
CA TYR A 858 -16.96 -23.96 -23.27
C TYR A 858 -18.14 -23.39 -22.45
N ASN A 859 -17.88 -22.48 -21.49
CA ASN A 859 -18.89 -21.83 -20.63
C ASN A 859 -19.74 -22.78 -19.76
N CYS A 860 -19.21 -23.95 -19.38
CA CYS A 860 -19.91 -24.98 -18.61
C CYS A 860 -19.78 -24.81 -17.08
N PHE A 861 -19.92 -23.58 -16.57
CA PHE A 861 -19.59 -23.28 -15.17
C PHE A 861 -20.52 -23.91 -14.12
N TRP A 862 -21.76 -24.28 -14.46
CA TRP A 862 -22.78 -24.75 -13.50
C TRP A 862 -22.77 -26.27 -13.27
N ILE A 863 -21.95 -27.03 -13.99
CA ILE A 863 -22.05 -28.50 -14.04
C ILE A 863 -21.43 -29.18 -12.80
N HIS A 864 -20.57 -28.51 -12.04
CA HIS A 864 -19.87 -29.06 -10.87
C HIS A 864 -20.73 -29.14 -9.57
N THR A 865 -22.05 -29.05 -9.73
CA THR A 865 -23.04 -29.09 -8.64
C THR A 865 -24.40 -29.54 -9.19
N ILE A 866 -24.52 -30.65 -9.91
CA ILE A 866 -25.81 -31.00 -10.55
C ILE A 866 -26.44 -32.31 -10.08
N GLN A 867 -25.69 -33.18 -9.39
CA GLN A 867 -26.24 -34.43 -8.86
C GLN A 867 -25.84 -34.74 -7.42
N ASP A 868 -26.67 -35.56 -6.77
CA ASP A 868 -26.31 -36.26 -5.54
C ASP A 868 -25.42 -37.47 -5.89
N ILE A 869 -24.62 -37.94 -4.94
CA ILE A 869 -23.58 -38.96 -5.15
C ILE A 869 -24.06 -40.27 -4.55
N ASN A 870 -24.16 -41.33 -5.36
CA ASN A 870 -24.50 -42.66 -4.86
C ASN A 870 -23.26 -43.33 -4.27
N CYS A 871 -23.24 -43.56 -2.95
CA CYS A 871 -22.10 -44.18 -2.29
C CYS A 871 -21.77 -45.57 -2.83
N ASN A 872 -22.78 -46.32 -3.30
CA ASN A 872 -22.59 -47.68 -3.82
C ASN A 872 -21.62 -47.73 -5.02
N ASP A 873 -21.48 -46.64 -5.77
CA ASP A 873 -20.57 -46.54 -6.91
C ASP A 873 -19.08 -46.48 -6.48
N HIS A 874 -18.81 -46.22 -5.20
CA HIS A 874 -17.46 -45.96 -4.69
C HIS A 874 -16.96 -47.00 -3.68
N ILE A 875 -17.83 -47.88 -3.14
CA ILE A 875 -17.50 -48.74 -2.00
C ILE A 875 -16.27 -49.61 -2.24
N ASP A 876 -16.18 -50.27 -3.40
CA ASP A 876 -15.06 -51.17 -3.69
C ASP A 876 -13.72 -50.41 -3.74
N ASN A 877 -13.73 -49.20 -4.31
CA ASN A 877 -12.56 -48.33 -4.36
C ASN A 877 -12.19 -47.80 -2.96
N ILE A 878 -13.19 -47.43 -2.15
CA ILE A 878 -12.96 -47.02 -0.75
C ILE A 878 -12.30 -48.17 0.02
N LEU A 879 -12.87 -49.38 -0.02
CA LEU A 879 -12.33 -50.55 0.67
C LEU A 879 -10.92 -50.89 0.20
N LYS A 880 -10.65 -50.81 -1.10
CA LYS A 880 -9.31 -51.02 -1.66
C LYS A 880 -8.31 -50.02 -1.07
N LEU A 881 -8.65 -48.73 -1.04
CA LEU A 881 -7.78 -47.67 -0.49
C LEU A 881 -7.54 -47.82 1.01
N LEU A 882 -8.54 -48.28 1.76
CA LEU A 882 -8.43 -48.50 3.20
C LEU A 882 -7.65 -49.79 3.54
N ASN A 883 -7.68 -50.81 2.66
CA ASN A 883 -6.98 -52.09 2.85
C ASN A 883 -5.53 -52.09 2.36
N THR A 884 -5.10 -51.11 1.55
CA THR A 884 -3.70 -50.93 1.12
C THR A 884 -2.79 -50.34 2.23
N ARG A 885 -3.18 -50.46 3.49
CA ARG A 885 -2.49 -49.88 4.65
C ARG A 885 -2.03 -50.92 5.65
#